data_AF-A0A7Z7BB89-F1
#
_entry.id   AF-A0A7Z7BB89-F1
#
_cell.length_a   1.000
_cell.length_b   1.000
_cell.length_c   1.000
_cell.angle_alpha   90.00
_cell.angle_beta   90.00
_cell.angle_gamma   90.00
#
_symmetry.space_group_name_H-M   'P 1'
#
loop_
_entity.id
_entity.type
_entity.pdbx_description
1 polymer ?
#
loop_
_entity_poly.entity_id
_entity_poly.type
_entity_poly.pdbx_seq_one_letter_code
_entity_poly.pdbx_strand_id
1 'polypeptide(L)'
;MKDRTRLEMWSPVRWVALLVKLILPLRTFQVRMLDSGEADTWRYAAGNWMLNPSRLAQGSERRPLQQGIFRRSDPLAAGKPVAAVLYINTNKTADITKSGHEKGYVLPWPFGGPVHQDVFHWLEKLRAWQEKYNPVMGRTPWTELDGRHIQAKSQVQLAGYPDACFLFRMPEARDGRRHLPLTADTLDTQWFRLLEALELRLADRNETHQNGMPIRFLPAPDVRAKSSSRGYRVTLFPLHSLRVSLVTALALEGLVPFPVLQKLVGHSRLLMTLYYTKPGASHIRDVLLGAAERLEATKEASIQNFLLDTEHDELLQKAICNSVPSLAAAIPQHPAARNPAGWMPMHHGLCLVGGNTSEVEGNGAVGGCYNGGPNVGSLSTPKYGPVPGGSRNCVRCRWFVTEPHYLPALTGHFNTLAYHFDEARNACLARENELQDLKKEKADAEDTGQPFTRLDACRQTERVWERALKRFSDLAEDLVACWRLIERCKAAMEAPLGSGTQLVAAGTAGDVHIAFEETESELLQLAGVCENVEIYPDLEPGKAVFRRSQLLDAVLYRDDLPPVFMLLSEQEQLLAGNAFMRRLAQQMNPGNPALGQRQVIGLMDGGARLSEHFDIDPAALLPATNPVLAVMRGYQTFSGSEA
;
A
#
# COMPACT_ATOMS: atom_id res chain seq x y z
N MET A 1 -55.76 17.62 31.24
CA MET A 1 -54.28 17.67 31.07
C MET A 1 -54.00 17.82 29.58
N LYS A 2 -53.32 18.91 29.19
CA LYS A 2 -53.10 19.28 27.79
C LYS A 2 -52.26 18.24 27.05
N ASP A 3 -52.74 17.90 25.86
CA ASP A 3 -52.04 17.17 24.80
C ASP A 3 -50.69 17.84 24.53
N ARG A 4 -49.59 17.26 25.02
CA ARG A 4 -48.24 17.79 24.80
C ARG A 4 -47.74 17.22 23.48
N THR A 5 -47.64 18.08 22.46
CA THR A 5 -46.97 17.76 21.19
C THR A 5 -45.58 17.19 21.48
N ARG A 6 -45.36 15.91 21.15
CA ARG A 6 -44.08 15.23 21.28
C ARG A 6 -43.27 15.48 20.02
N LEU A 7 -42.17 16.23 20.15
CA LEU A 7 -41.21 16.43 19.06
C LEU A 7 -40.14 15.33 19.15
N GLU A 8 -39.92 14.62 18.04
CA GLU A 8 -38.88 13.59 17.91
C GLU A 8 -37.78 14.08 16.97
N MET A 9 -36.51 13.83 17.33
CA MET A 9 -35.35 14.22 16.54
C MET A 9 -34.53 12.99 16.17
N TRP A 10 -34.12 12.91 14.91
CA TRP A 10 -33.23 11.85 14.43
C TRP A 10 -31.77 12.09 14.86
N SER A 11 -31.08 11.02 15.25
CA SER A 11 -29.69 11.04 15.71
C SER A 11 -28.73 10.51 14.63
N PRO A 12 -27.73 11.30 14.18
CA PRO A 12 -26.78 10.92 13.13
C PRO A 12 -25.72 9.91 13.59
N VAL A 13 -25.51 9.77 14.89
CA VAL A 13 -24.31 9.16 15.47
C VAL A 13 -24.02 7.77 14.89
N ARG A 14 -25.01 6.89 14.83
CA ARG A 14 -24.86 5.50 14.39
C ARG A 14 -24.52 5.40 12.90
N TRP A 15 -25.10 6.28 12.09
CA TRP A 15 -24.95 6.29 10.64
C TRP A 15 -23.65 6.94 10.21
N VAL A 16 -23.24 8.03 10.88
CA VAL A 16 -21.91 8.62 10.66
C VAL A 16 -20.81 7.66 11.12
N ALA A 17 -21.01 6.91 12.21
CA ALA A 17 -20.06 5.86 12.62
C ALA A 17 -19.90 4.78 11.54
N LEU A 18 -21.01 4.37 10.93
CA LEU A 18 -21.00 3.38 9.84
C LEU A 18 -20.34 3.95 8.58
N LEU A 19 -20.65 5.20 8.21
CA LEU A 19 -20.03 5.90 7.09
C LEU A 19 -18.51 6.01 7.28
N VAL A 20 -18.05 6.45 8.45
CA VAL A 20 -16.63 6.52 8.79
C VAL A 20 -15.99 5.13 8.75
N LYS A 21 -16.69 4.07 9.15
CA LYS A 21 -16.19 2.68 9.04
C LYS A 21 -16.08 2.20 7.59
N LEU A 22 -16.91 2.71 6.69
CA LEU A 22 -16.89 2.40 5.26
C LEU A 22 -15.81 3.18 4.50
N ILE A 23 -15.56 4.44 4.89
CA ILE A 23 -14.55 5.30 4.26
C ILE A 23 -13.15 5.00 4.82
N LEU A 24 -13.00 4.94 6.14
CA LEU A 24 -11.69 4.79 6.78
C LEU A 24 -11.34 3.32 7.05
N PRO A 25 -10.06 2.93 6.89
CA PRO A 25 -9.59 1.57 7.16
C PRO A 25 -9.40 1.30 8.67
N LEU A 26 -10.38 1.68 9.50
CA LEU A 26 -10.34 1.55 10.96
C LEU A 26 -11.06 0.28 11.45
N ARG A 27 -10.68 -0.21 12.64
CA ARG A 27 -11.35 -1.35 13.29
C ARG A 27 -12.68 -0.82 13.78
N THR A 28 -13.72 -1.66 13.81
CA THR A 28 -14.99 -1.29 14.46
C THR A 28 -14.73 -0.76 15.86
N PHE A 29 -13.82 -1.40 16.61
CA PHE A 29 -13.36 -0.88 17.90
C PHE A 29 -12.75 0.53 17.83
N GLN A 30 -11.84 0.79 16.88
CA GLN A 30 -11.19 2.10 16.76
C GLN A 30 -12.19 3.22 16.44
N VAL A 31 -13.11 2.98 15.49
CA VAL A 31 -14.17 3.95 15.14
C VAL A 31 -14.99 4.32 16.38
N ARG A 32 -15.44 3.31 17.14
CA ARG A 32 -16.29 3.51 18.32
C ARG A 32 -15.61 4.33 19.42
N MET A 33 -14.29 4.23 19.52
CA MET A 33 -13.51 4.84 20.61
C MET A 33 -12.92 6.21 20.24
N LEU A 34 -13.18 6.73 19.04
CA LEU A 34 -12.63 8.03 18.62
C LEU A 34 -13.03 9.15 19.57
N ASP A 35 -12.06 10.01 19.88
CA ASP A 35 -12.24 11.21 20.69
C ASP A 35 -12.66 12.41 19.82
N SER A 36 -13.56 13.24 20.31
CA SER A 36 -14.10 14.40 19.60
C SER A 36 -13.16 15.60 19.57
N GLY A 37 -12.17 15.66 20.46
CA GLY A 37 -11.30 16.83 20.67
C GLY A 37 -11.98 17.96 21.44
N GLU A 38 -13.13 17.73 22.07
CA GLU A 38 -13.86 18.76 22.84
C GLU A 38 -13.02 19.33 24.00
N ALA A 39 -12.04 18.57 24.49
CA ALA A 39 -11.11 18.96 25.55
C ALA A 39 -9.71 19.37 25.05
N ASP A 40 -9.43 19.28 23.76
CA ASP A 40 -8.10 19.60 23.21
C ASP A 40 -7.79 21.10 23.30
N THR A 41 -6.50 21.45 23.34
CA THR A 41 -6.08 22.86 23.42
C THR A 41 -6.39 23.61 22.13
N TRP A 42 -6.16 22.97 20.98
CA TRP A 42 -6.39 23.54 19.66
C TRP A 42 -7.58 22.86 19.01
N ARG A 43 -8.45 23.65 18.38
CA ARG A 43 -9.66 23.18 17.71
C ARG A 43 -9.54 23.41 16.22
N TYR A 44 -9.70 22.33 15.46
CA TYR A 44 -9.91 22.40 14.01
C TYR A 44 -11.33 22.85 13.72
N ALA A 45 -11.52 23.86 12.87
CA ALA A 45 -12.82 24.34 12.41
C ALA A 45 -12.72 24.92 10.98
N ALA A 46 -13.53 24.42 10.05
CA ALA A 46 -13.62 24.92 8.67
C ALA A 46 -12.24 25.14 8.00
N GLY A 47 -11.34 24.15 8.07
CA GLY A 47 -10.01 24.21 7.47
C GLY A 47 -8.94 24.95 8.29
N ASN A 48 -9.32 25.59 9.40
CA ASN A 48 -8.44 26.41 10.22
C ASN A 48 -8.28 25.87 11.63
N TRP A 49 -7.23 26.34 12.32
CA TRP A 49 -6.95 26.02 13.73
C TRP A 49 -7.12 27.26 14.59
N MET A 50 -7.86 27.12 15.69
CA MET A 50 -8.05 28.16 16.70
C MET A 50 -7.88 27.60 18.11
N LEU A 51 -7.64 28.47 19.09
CA LEU A 51 -7.66 28.06 20.50
C LEU A 51 -9.08 27.57 20.86
N ASN A 52 -9.19 26.42 21.51
CA ASN A 52 -10.49 25.81 21.80
C ASN A 52 -11.26 26.65 22.84
N PRO A 53 -12.45 27.20 22.50
CA PRO A 53 -13.24 28.03 23.43
C PRO A 53 -14.02 27.20 24.46
N SER A 54 -13.98 25.86 24.35
CA SER A 54 -14.69 24.96 25.26
C SER A 54 -14.22 25.12 26.71
N ARG A 55 -15.14 25.09 27.67
CA ARG A 55 -14.81 25.03 29.11
C ARG A 55 -14.07 23.74 29.49
N LEU A 56 -14.12 22.72 28.63
CA LEU A 56 -13.41 21.45 28.80
C LEU A 56 -11.98 21.50 28.27
N ALA A 57 -11.58 22.58 27.57
CA ALA A 57 -10.26 22.70 26.99
C ALA A 57 -9.19 22.57 28.09
N GLN A 58 -8.24 21.66 27.88
CA GLN A 58 -7.13 21.37 28.78
C GLN A 58 -5.80 21.60 28.05
N GLY A 59 -4.71 21.70 28.82
CA GLY A 59 -3.38 21.97 28.31
C GLY A 59 -3.10 23.47 28.12
N SER A 60 -1.99 23.78 27.48
CA SER A 60 -1.56 25.15 27.17
C SER A 60 -0.93 25.20 25.77
N GLU A 61 -0.74 26.38 25.20
CA GLU A 61 -0.08 26.49 23.88
C GLU A 61 1.32 25.84 23.85
N ARG A 62 2.06 25.90 24.97
CA ARG A 62 3.39 25.30 25.12
C ARG A 62 3.34 23.79 25.36
N ARG A 63 2.25 23.28 25.92
CA ARG A 63 2.02 21.86 26.23
C ARG A 63 0.57 21.50 25.91
N PRO A 64 0.22 21.37 24.62
CA PRO A 64 -1.16 21.20 24.23
C PRO A 64 -1.66 19.78 24.51
N LEU A 65 -2.91 19.65 24.96
CA LEU A 65 -3.65 18.40 24.86
C LEU A 65 -4.14 18.23 23.41
N GLN A 66 -3.91 17.04 22.85
CA GLN A 66 -4.21 16.72 21.45
C GLN A 66 -4.72 15.27 21.32
N GLN A 67 -5.79 14.89 22.01
CA GLN A 67 -6.33 13.52 21.99
C GLN A 67 -7.47 13.33 20.99
N GLY A 68 -8.06 14.41 20.49
CA GLY A 68 -9.14 14.42 19.52
C GLY A 68 -8.76 13.85 18.16
N ILE A 69 -9.79 13.46 17.41
CA ILE A 69 -9.65 12.93 16.04
C ILE A 69 -8.96 13.89 15.07
N PHE A 70 -8.95 15.20 15.33
CA PHE A 70 -8.21 16.17 14.53
C PHE A 70 -6.93 16.56 15.26
N ARG A 71 -5.78 16.45 14.60
CA ARG A 71 -4.47 16.88 15.16
C ARG A 71 -3.73 17.78 14.18
N ARG A 72 -2.93 18.72 14.71
CA ARG A 72 -2.04 19.60 13.92
C ARG A 72 -0.83 18.79 13.44
N SER A 73 -0.43 18.93 12.17
CA SER A 73 0.90 18.47 11.74
C SER A 73 2.00 19.41 12.28
N ASP A 74 3.18 18.87 12.60
CA ASP A 74 4.30 19.68 13.09
C ASP A 74 4.85 20.61 11.98
N PRO A 75 5.14 21.89 12.27
CA PRO A 75 5.54 22.89 11.28
C PRO A 75 6.98 22.75 10.73
N LEU A 76 7.72 21.70 11.07
CA LEU A 76 9.12 21.51 10.65
C LEU A 76 9.30 21.09 9.17
N ALA A 77 8.21 20.84 8.44
CA ALA A 77 8.24 20.54 7.01
C ALA A 77 7.69 21.73 6.19
N ALA A 78 8.60 22.63 5.80
CA ALA A 78 8.50 23.54 4.65
C ALA A 78 7.19 24.34 4.48
N GLY A 79 7.16 25.58 4.99
CA GLY A 79 6.49 26.76 4.38
C GLY A 79 5.00 26.69 4.00
N LYS A 80 4.28 25.61 4.33
CA LYS A 80 2.87 25.35 3.99
C LYS A 80 1.97 25.59 5.20
N PRO A 81 0.68 25.94 5.01
CA PRO A 81 -0.28 26.08 6.11
C PRO A 81 -0.38 24.79 6.92
N VAL A 82 -0.59 24.92 8.25
CA VAL A 82 -0.68 23.78 9.18
C VAL A 82 -1.84 22.86 8.78
N ALA A 83 -1.53 21.74 8.13
CA ALA A 83 -2.52 20.77 7.70
C ALA A 83 -3.09 20.00 8.92
N ALA A 84 -4.39 19.70 8.90
CA ALA A 84 -4.99 18.80 9.87
C ALA A 84 -4.77 17.33 9.44
N VAL A 85 -4.55 16.45 10.42
CA VAL A 85 -4.43 15.01 10.22
C VAL A 85 -5.41 14.30 11.14
N LEU A 86 -5.83 13.09 10.78
CA LEU A 86 -6.68 12.29 11.66
C LEU A 86 -5.83 11.64 12.75
N TYR A 87 -6.31 11.57 13.98
CA TYR A 87 -5.65 10.88 15.07
C TYR A 87 -6.53 9.76 15.63
N ILE A 88 -5.98 8.55 15.68
CA ILE A 88 -6.65 7.37 16.19
C ILE A 88 -6.08 7.07 17.57
N ASN A 89 -6.84 7.33 18.61
CA ASN A 89 -6.44 7.19 20.02
C ASN A 89 -6.21 5.75 20.51
N THR A 90 -6.27 4.75 19.62
CA THR A 90 -6.05 3.33 19.97
C THR A 90 -5.33 2.54 18.86
N ASN A 91 -4.38 1.69 19.26
CA ASN A 91 -3.65 0.76 18.42
C ASN A 91 -3.49 -0.61 19.11
N LYS A 92 -3.99 -1.70 18.49
CA LYS A 92 -4.11 -3.02 19.13
C LYS A 92 -2.76 -3.61 19.56
N THR A 93 -1.75 -3.55 18.71
CA THR A 93 -0.45 -4.21 18.91
C THR A 93 0.62 -3.25 19.42
N ALA A 94 0.65 -2.01 18.91
CA ALA A 94 1.67 -1.04 19.28
C ALA A 94 1.42 -0.35 20.64
N ASP A 95 0.21 -0.43 21.21
CA ASP A 95 -0.09 0.18 22.51
C ASP A 95 0.12 -0.77 23.70
N ILE A 96 0.55 -2.02 23.48
CA ILE A 96 0.65 -3.04 24.55
C ILE A 96 1.58 -2.56 25.68
N THR A 97 2.69 -1.89 25.33
CA THR A 97 3.69 -1.39 26.27
C THR A 97 3.57 0.11 26.58
N LYS A 98 2.61 0.81 25.97
CA LYS A 98 2.46 2.27 26.07
C LYS A 98 1.38 2.68 27.07
N SER A 99 1.47 3.89 27.62
CA SER A 99 0.46 4.43 28.54
C SER A 99 0.07 5.88 28.23
N GLY A 100 -1.17 6.25 28.55
CA GLY A 100 -1.67 7.62 28.42
C GLY A 100 -1.53 8.18 27.00
N HIS A 101 -0.87 9.34 26.88
CA HIS A 101 -0.74 10.11 25.65
C HIS A 101 0.15 9.46 24.57
N GLU A 102 0.92 8.42 24.93
CA GLU A 102 1.76 7.66 24.00
C GLU A 102 0.96 6.64 23.15
N LYS A 103 -0.28 6.34 23.56
CA LYS A 103 -1.17 5.41 22.85
C LYS A 103 -1.82 6.06 21.64
N GLY A 104 -1.95 5.30 20.56
CA GLY A 104 -2.58 5.76 19.32
C GLY A 104 -1.59 6.08 18.20
N TYR A 105 -2.10 6.62 17.09
CA TYR A 105 -1.30 6.95 15.91
C TYR A 105 -1.99 8.01 15.04
N VAL A 106 -1.19 8.72 14.26
CA VAL A 106 -1.67 9.67 13.26
C VAL A 106 -1.99 8.93 11.96
N LEU A 107 -3.13 9.26 11.38
CA LEU A 107 -3.65 8.79 10.10
C LEU A 107 -3.75 9.99 9.14
N PRO A 108 -2.73 10.25 8.31
CA PRO A 108 -2.88 11.17 7.19
C PRO A 108 -4.04 10.74 6.28
N TRP A 109 -4.89 11.68 5.87
CA TRP A 109 -6.03 11.43 4.99
C TRP A 109 -6.25 12.62 4.07
N PRO A 110 -6.59 12.42 2.78
CA PRO A 110 -6.79 13.52 1.84
C PRO A 110 -7.97 14.42 2.26
N PHE A 111 -7.83 15.71 1.96
CA PHE A 111 -8.91 16.70 2.07
C PHE A 111 -9.68 16.79 0.75
N GLY A 112 -10.99 17.03 0.83
CA GLY A 112 -11.85 17.25 -0.33
C GLY A 112 -12.49 16.00 -0.91
N GLY A 113 -13.12 16.14 -2.07
CA GLY A 113 -13.96 15.12 -2.72
C GLY A 113 -15.47 15.40 -2.57
N PRO A 114 -16.34 14.53 -3.13
CA PRO A 114 -17.77 14.63 -2.91
C PRO A 114 -18.12 14.59 -1.42
N VAL A 115 -19.14 15.34 -0.99
CA VAL A 115 -19.52 15.45 0.43
C VAL A 115 -19.70 14.09 1.11
N HIS A 116 -20.19 13.07 0.39
CA HIS A 116 -20.38 11.72 0.94
C HIS A 116 -19.08 10.96 1.24
N GLN A 117 -17.93 11.41 0.72
CA GLN A 117 -16.59 10.83 0.95
C GLN A 117 -15.70 11.71 1.85
N ASP A 118 -16.08 12.98 2.08
CA ASP A 118 -15.32 13.91 2.93
C ASP A 118 -15.48 13.56 4.41
N VAL A 119 -14.51 12.81 4.92
CA VAL A 119 -14.51 12.36 6.32
C VAL A 119 -14.30 13.50 7.31
N PHE A 120 -13.55 14.55 6.94
CA PHE A 120 -13.32 15.69 7.81
C PHE A 120 -14.63 16.45 8.02
N HIS A 121 -15.40 16.67 6.94
CA HIS A 121 -16.73 17.27 7.01
C HIS A 121 -17.65 16.52 7.96
N TRP A 122 -17.78 15.20 7.81
CA TRP A 122 -18.72 14.41 8.63
C TRP A 122 -18.32 14.33 10.11
N LEU A 123 -17.02 14.19 10.39
CA LEU A 123 -16.51 14.14 11.77
C LEU A 123 -16.68 15.50 12.47
N GLU A 124 -16.40 16.60 11.77
CA GLU A 124 -16.57 17.95 12.30
C GLU A 124 -18.05 18.26 12.55
N LYS A 125 -18.92 17.95 11.58
CA LYS A 125 -20.37 18.14 11.68
C LYS A 125 -20.97 17.31 12.80
N LEU A 126 -20.51 16.07 12.99
CA LEU A 126 -20.94 15.23 14.10
C LEU A 126 -20.48 15.80 15.45
N ARG A 127 -19.24 16.28 15.56
CA ARG A 127 -18.75 16.94 16.79
C ARG A 127 -19.63 18.13 17.16
N ALA A 128 -19.94 19.01 16.20
CA ALA A 128 -20.82 20.16 16.43
C ALA A 128 -22.23 19.74 16.84
N TRP A 129 -22.76 18.65 16.26
CA TRP A 129 -24.05 18.10 16.65
C TRP A 129 -24.04 17.55 18.09
N GLN A 130 -22.98 16.84 18.47
CA GLN A 130 -22.82 16.29 19.82
C GLN A 130 -22.73 17.40 20.87
N GLU A 131 -21.93 18.44 20.63
CA GLU A 131 -21.82 19.58 21.55
C GLU A 131 -23.17 20.28 21.80
N LYS A 132 -24.02 20.35 20.76
CA LYS A 132 -25.32 21.01 20.85
C LYS A 132 -26.40 20.15 21.51
N TYR A 133 -26.47 18.86 21.18
CA TYR A 133 -27.60 17.99 21.54
C TYR A 133 -27.25 16.90 22.56
N ASN A 134 -25.97 16.65 22.83
CA ASN A 134 -25.48 15.67 23.79
C ASN A 134 -24.13 16.11 24.42
N PRO A 135 -24.11 17.28 25.10
CA PRO A 135 -22.88 17.82 25.68
C PRO A 135 -22.32 16.90 26.76
N VAL A 136 -20.99 16.85 26.85
CA VAL A 136 -20.29 16.15 27.94
C VAL A 136 -19.89 17.12 29.04
N MET A 137 -19.81 16.62 30.28
CA MET A 137 -19.39 17.40 31.45
C MET A 137 -17.89 17.34 31.72
N GLY A 138 -17.18 16.38 31.10
CA GLY A 138 -15.76 16.11 31.30
C GLY A 138 -15.28 14.96 30.43
N ARG A 139 -13.95 14.75 30.42
CA ARG A 139 -13.35 13.57 29.79
C ARG A 139 -13.72 12.33 30.59
N THR A 140 -14.08 11.27 29.88
CA THR A 140 -14.57 10.01 30.47
C THR A 140 -13.41 9.05 30.69
N PRO A 141 -13.16 8.59 31.94
CA PRO A 141 -12.22 7.53 32.22
C PRO A 141 -12.61 6.21 31.56
N TRP A 142 -11.64 5.50 31.01
CA TRP A 142 -11.87 4.19 30.39
C TRP A 142 -12.30 3.12 31.38
N THR A 143 -12.07 3.34 32.69
CA THR A 143 -12.57 2.49 33.78
C THR A 143 -14.10 2.51 33.93
N GLU A 144 -14.80 3.50 33.35
CA GLU A 144 -16.26 3.53 33.31
C GLU A 144 -16.84 2.62 32.21
N LEU A 145 -16.01 2.10 31.29
CA LEU A 145 -16.44 1.21 30.22
C LEU A 145 -16.66 -0.21 30.75
N ASP A 146 -17.82 -0.79 30.41
CA ASP A 146 -18.14 -2.18 30.72
C ASP A 146 -18.04 -3.12 29.51
N GLY A 147 -18.35 -4.40 29.72
CA GLY A 147 -18.30 -5.47 28.70
C GLY A 147 -19.07 -5.21 27.40
N ARG A 148 -20.03 -4.28 27.40
CA ARG A 148 -20.78 -3.88 26.19
C ARG A 148 -19.98 -2.94 25.29
N HIS A 149 -19.03 -2.23 25.90
CA HIS A 149 -18.21 -1.22 25.25
C HIS A 149 -16.84 -1.79 24.89
N ILE A 150 -16.23 -2.53 25.80
CA ILE A 150 -14.88 -3.07 25.68
C ILE A 150 -14.85 -4.52 26.15
N GLN A 151 -14.07 -5.37 25.48
CA GLN A 151 -13.82 -6.74 25.99
C GLN A 151 -13.14 -6.69 27.36
N ALA A 152 -13.28 -7.76 28.14
CA ALA A 152 -12.72 -7.83 29.49
C ALA A 152 -11.23 -7.46 29.52
N LYS A 153 -10.91 -6.41 30.27
CA LYS A 153 -9.56 -5.91 30.53
C LYS A 153 -9.39 -5.68 32.02
N SER A 154 -8.16 -5.78 32.52
CA SER A 154 -7.88 -5.47 33.93
C SER A 154 -8.05 -3.97 34.19
N GLN A 155 -8.33 -3.61 35.44
CA GLN A 155 -8.45 -2.20 35.85
C GLN A 155 -7.17 -1.40 35.54
N VAL A 156 -6.00 -2.03 35.68
CA VAL A 156 -4.70 -1.46 35.32
C VAL A 156 -4.60 -1.18 33.82
N GLN A 157 -5.09 -2.10 32.97
CA GLN A 157 -5.10 -1.89 31.52
C GLN A 157 -6.05 -0.77 31.10
N LEU A 158 -7.20 -0.63 31.77
CA LEU A 158 -8.15 0.46 31.52
C LEU A 158 -7.61 1.81 31.96
N ALA A 159 -6.96 1.88 33.13
CA ALA A 159 -6.30 3.09 33.64
C ALA A 159 -5.13 3.55 32.75
N GLY A 160 -4.56 2.65 31.93
CA GLY A 160 -3.51 2.99 30.97
C GLY A 160 -4.00 3.75 29.74
N TYR A 161 -5.31 3.89 29.50
CA TYR A 161 -5.85 4.68 28.39
C TYR A 161 -6.08 6.14 28.81
N PRO A 162 -5.81 7.12 27.92
CA PRO A 162 -6.15 8.50 28.20
C PRO A 162 -7.67 8.69 28.22
N ASP A 163 -8.17 9.40 29.23
CA ASP A 163 -9.59 9.76 29.33
C ASP A 163 -10.05 10.45 28.04
N ALA A 164 -11.28 10.17 27.60
CA ALA A 164 -11.74 10.58 26.28
C ALA A 164 -13.09 11.30 26.30
N CYS A 165 -13.26 12.27 25.39
CA CYS A 165 -14.57 12.78 25.00
C CYS A 165 -15.06 11.96 23.81
N PHE A 166 -15.72 10.83 24.04
CA PHE A 166 -16.11 9.91 22.95
C PHE A 166 -17.00 10.62 21.91
N LEU A 167 -16.55 10.65 20.65
CA LEU A 167 -17.27 11.30 19.56
C LEU A 167 -18.57 10.56 19.21
N PHE A 168 -18.52 9.23 19.21
CA PHE A 168 -19.67 8.40 18.87
C PHE A 168 -20.40 7.91 20.12
N ARG A 169 -21.11 8.85 20.76
CA ARG A 169 -21.89 8.68 21.99
C ARG A 169 -23.37 8.95 21.76
N MET A 170 -24.28 8.30 22.50
CA MET A 170 -25.71 8.30 22.18
C MET A 170 -26.56 9.13 23.16
N PRO A 171 -27.30 10.18 22.73
CA PRO A 171 -28.19 10.92 23.62
C PRO A 171 -29.39 10.10 24.10
N GLU A 172 -29.78 9.05 23.36
CA GLU A 172 -30.88 8.16 23.71
C GLU A 172 -30.45 7.05 24.69
N ALA A 173 -29.18 7.02 25.09
CA ALA A 173 -28.72 6.11 26.14
C ALA A 173 -29.43 6.41 27.47
N ARG A 174 -29.57 5.37 28.30
CA ARG A 174 -30.11 5.50 29.67
C ARG A 174 -29.34 6.55 30.46
N ASP A 175 -30.01 7.14 31.44
CA ASP A 175 -29.44 8.21 32.25
C ASP A 175 -28.11 7.78 32.89
N GLY A 176 -27.13 8.68 32.86
CA GLY A 176 -25.74 8.40 33.28
C GLY A 176 -24.90 7.56 32.30
N ARG A 177 -25.30 7.35 31.04
CA ARG A 177 -24.48 6.65 30.02
C ARG A 177 -24.36 7.37 28.68
N ARG A 178 -24.87 8.60 28.58
CA ARG A 178 -24.91 9.37 27.32
C ARG A 178 -23.55 9.84 26.84
N HIS A 179 -22.55 9.84 27.74
CA HIS A 179 -21.15 10.15 27.47
C HIS A 179 -20.34 8.93 27.01
N LEU A 180 -20.86 7.71 27.20
CA LEU A 180 -20.18 6.47 26.83
C LEU A 180 -20.22 6.23 25.31
N PRO A 181 -19.21 5.54 24.73
CA PRO A 181 -19.17 5.27 23.31
C PRO A 181 -20.27 4.29 22.90
N LEU A 182 -20.56 4.20 21.61
CA LEU A 182 -21.52 3.23 21.11
C LEU A 182 -21.06 1.77 21.36
N THR A 183 -21.99 0.82 21.44
CA THR A 183 -21.68 -0.62 21.58
C THR A 183 -21.39 -1.28 20.22
N ALA A 184 -20.71 -2.43 20.21
CA ALA A 184 -20.47 -3.17 18.97
C ALA A 184 -21.80 -3.55 18.28
N ASP A 185 -22.73 -4.10 19.07
CA ASP A 185 -24.06 -4.52 18.62
C ASP A 185 -24.85 -3.38 17.96
N THR A 186 -24.64 -2.13 18.39
CA THR A 186 -25.32 -0.96 17.80
C THR A 186 -24.87 -0.74 16.36
N LEU A 187 -23.58 -0.90 16.06
CA LEU A 187 -23.05 -0.81 14.69
C LEU A 187 -23.45 -2.04 13.87
N ASP A 188 -23.37 -3.24 14.44
CA ASP A 188 -23.73 -4.47 13.74
C ASP A 188 -25.23 -4.49 13.36
N THR A 189 -26.09 -3.95 14.22
CA THR A 189 -27.52 -3.77 13.92
C THR A 189 -27.73 -2.78 12.78
N GLN A 190 -26.99 -1.68 12.73
CA GLN A 190 -27.13 -0.70 11.65
C GLN A 190 -26.55 -1.23 10.34
N TRP A 191 -25.47 -1.99 10.40
CA TRP A 191 -24.93 -2.70 9.24
C TRP A 191 -25.94 -3.70 8.68
N PHE A 192 -26.57 -4.49 9.55
CA PHE A 192 -27.66 -5.40 9.16
C PHE A 192 -28.80 -4.63 8.46
N ARG A 193 -29.28 -3.52 9.04
CA ARG A 193 -30.35 -2.71 8.44
C ARG A 193 -29.95 -2.07 7.13
N LEU A 194 -28.69 -1.67 6.98
CA LEU A 194 -28.16 -1.13 5.73
C LEU A 194 -28.16 -2.22 4.64
N LEU A 195 -27.69 -3.42 4.97
CA LEU A 195 -27.72 -4.57 4.05
C LEU A 195 -29.16 -4.99 3.71
N GLU A 196 -30.09 -4.96 4.68
CA GLU A 196 -31.51 -5.22 4.44
C GLU A 196 -32.11 -4.20 3.47
N ALA A 197 -31.86 -2.91 3.70
CA ALA A 197 -32.30 -1.85 2.81
C ALA A 197 -31.67 -1.99 1.41
N LEU A 198 -30.41 -2.42 1.32
CA LEU A 198 -29.75 -2.69 0.05
C LEU A 198 -30.38 -3.89 -0.67
N GLU A 199 -30.63 -5.01 0.02
CA GLU A 199 -31.35 -6.16 -0.55
C GLU A 199 -32.73 -5.76 -1.09
N LEU A 200 -33.50 -4.99 -0.31
CA LEU A 200 -34.83 -4.52 -0.73
C LEU A 200 -34.74 -3.64 -1.97
N ARG A 201 -33.79 -2.69 -2.01
CA ARG A 201 -33.57 -1.85 -3.20
C ARG A 201 -33.14 -2.66 -4.41
N LEU A 202 -32.33 -3.70 -4.25
CA LEU A 202 -31.98 -4.59 -5.36
C LEU A 202 -33.20 -5.36 -5.86
N ALA A 203 -34.04 -5.86 -4.94
CA ALA A 203 -35.27 -6.57 -5.28
C ALA A 203 -36.30 -5.67 -5.98
N ASP A 204 -36.54 -4.47 -5.46
CA ASP A 204 -37.43 -3.46 -6.07
C ASP A 204 -36.98 -3.07 -7.48
N ARG A 205 -35.66 -3.14 -7.73
CA ARG A 205 -35.03 -2.89 -9.03
C ARG A 205 -34.90 -4.14 -9.92
N ASN A 206 -35.46 -5.27 -9.49
CA ASN A 206 -35.37 -6.57 -10.15
C ASN A 206 -33.91 -7.01 -10.48
N GLU A 207 -32.96 -6.63 -9.64
CA GLU A 207 -31.55 -7.02 -9.79
C GLU A 207 -31.30 -8.43 -9.25
N THR A 208 -30.87 -9.32 -10.13
CA THR A 208 -30.58 -10.73 -9.83
C THR A 208 -29.21 -11.14 -10.35
N HIS A 209 -28.69 -12.24 -9.81
CA HIS A 209 -27.57 -12.98 -10.39
C HIS A 209 -27.88 -13.41 -11.83
N GLN A 210 -26.86 -13.75 -12.62
CA GLN A 210 -27.02 -14.17 -14.03
C GLN A 210 -27.96 -15.36 -14.22
N ASN A 211 -28.11 -16.20 -13.20
CA ASN A 211 -29.01 -17.35 -13.17
C ASN A 211 -30.44 -17.03 -12.68
N GLY A 212 -30.78 -15.74 -12.54
CA GLY A 212 -32.09 -15.27 -12.07
C GLY A 212 -32.28 -15.33 -10.55
N MET A 213 -31.27 -15.77 -9.78
CA MET A 213 -31.37 -15.83 -8.32
C MET A 213 -31.29 -14.42 -7.70
N PRO A 214 -32.09 -14.12 -6.65
CA PRO A 214 -32.00 -12.84 -5.96
C PRO A 214 -30.64 -12.66 -5.28
N ILE A 215 -30.08 -11.45 -5.36
CA ILE A 215 -28.86 -11.09 -4.64
C ILE A 215 -29.18 -11.03 -3.14
N ARG A 216 -28.40 -11.76 -2.34
CA ARG A 216 -28.58 -11.84 -0.88
C ARG A 216 -27.32 -11.36 -0.14
N PHE A 217 -27.52 -10.46 0.81
CA PHE A 217 -26.55 -10.02 1.82
C PHE A 217 -26.88 -10.53 3.23
N LEU A 218 -28.12 -10.96 3.45
CA LEU A 218 -28.63 -11.49 4.70
C LEU A 218 -28.94 -12.99 4.57
N PRO A 219 -28.77 -13.77 5.64
CA PRO A 219 -29.17 -15.17 5.66
C PRO A 219 -30.67 -15.36 5.40
N ALA A 220 -31.06 -16.59 5.05
CA ALA A 220 -32.45 -16.98 4.90
C ALA A 220 -33.29 -16.71 6.17
N PRO A 221 -34.61 -16.45 6.06
CA PRO A 221 -35.45 -16.04 7.19
C PRO A 221 -35.41 -16.96 8.42
N ASP A 222 -35.27 -18.27 8.22
CA ASP A 222 -35.16 -19.28 9.28
C ASP A 222 -33.85 -19.15 10.08
N VAL A 223 -32.74 -18.83 9.39
CA VAL A 223 -31.44 -18.53 10.01
C VAL A 223 -31.47 -17.18 10.73
N ARG A 224 -32.21 -16.19 10.20
CA ARG A 224 -32.43 -14.88 10.85
C ARG A 224 -33.26 -15.00 12.13
N ALA A 225 -34.29 -15.84 12.13
CA ALA A 225 -35.13 -16.08 13.30
C ALA A 225 -34.33 -16.74 14.44
N LYS A 226 -33.48 -17.72 14.12
CA LYS A 226 -32.61 -18.42 15.08
C LYS A 226 -31.49 -17.55 15.66
N SER A 227 -30.96 -16.61 14.89
CA SER A 227 -29.91 -15.68 15.36
C SER A 227 -30.49 -14.55 16.21
N SER A 228 -31.64 -14.00 15.78
CA SER A 228 -32.36 -12.96 16.54
C SER A 228 -32.80 -13.44 17.93
N SER A 229 -33.20 -14.72 18.07
CA SER A 229 -33.56 -15.32 19.37
C SER A 229 -32.37 -15.57 20.30
N ARG A 230 -31.15 -15.62 19.76
CA ARG A 230 -29.89 -15.73 20.53
C ARG A 230 -29.19 -14.38 20.77
N GLY A 231 -29.82 -13.27 20.39
CA GLY A 231 -29.34 -11.92 20.67
C GLY A 231 -28.23 -11.39 19.77
N TYR A 232 -27.94 -12.03 18.62
CA TYR A 232 -26.94 -11.54 17.66
C TYR A 232 -27.52 -11.45 16.23
N ARG A 233 -27.04 -10.48 15.45
CA ARG A 233 -27.43 -10.28 14.04
C ARG A 233 -26.41 -10.94 13.14
N VAL A 234 -26.87 -11.76 12.19
CA VAL A 234 -26.00 -12.43 11.21
C VAL A 234 -26.21 -11.80 9.84
N THR A 235 -25.09 -11.48 9.19
CA THR A 235 -25.02 -11.00 7.81
C THR A 235 -24.13 -11.97 7.03
N LEU A 236 -24.40 -12.21 5.74
CA LEU A 236 -23.51 -13.02 4.90
C LEU A 236 -22.15 -12.34 4.69
N PHE A 237 -22.13 -11.00 4.80
CA PHE A 237 -20.94 -10.16 4.72
C PHE A 237 -20.79 -9.34 6.01
N PRO A 238 -20.11 -9.89 7.04
CA PRO A 238 -19.83 -9.17 8.27
C PRO A 238 -19.15 -7.80 8.04
N LEU A 239 -19.43 -6.83 8.91
CA LEU A 239 -18.79 -5.50 8.86
C LEU A 239 -17.24 -5.57 8.95
N HIS A 240 -16.73 -6.66 9.52
CA HIS A 240 -15.30 -6.96 9.56
C HIS A 240 -14.74 -7.45 8.21
N SER A 241 -15.57 -8.06 7.37
CA SER A 241 -15.20 -8.58 6.04
C SER A 241 -14.99 -7.48 5.02
N LEU A 242 -15.67 -6.33 5.15
CA LEU A 242 -15.44 -5.14 4.29
C LEU A 242 -14.01 -4.61 4.37
N ARG A 243 -13.28 -4.98 5.42
CA ARG A 243 -11.93 -4.47 5.71
C ARG A 243 -10.82 -5.37 5.16
N VAL A 244 -11.13 -6.59 4.75
CA VAL A 244 -10.15 -7.59 4.33
C VAL A 244 -10.37 -7.82 2.84
N SER A 245 -9.49 -7.32 1.98
CA SER A 245 -8.32 -8.13 1.67
C SER A 245 -7.02 -7.36 1.54
N LEU A 246 -7.02 -6.14 0.99
CA LEU A 246 -5.74 -5.56 0.57
C LEU A 246 -5.06 -4.74 1.67
N VAL A 247 -5.34 -3.44 1.80
CA VAL A 247 -4.61 -2.51 2.70
C VAL A 247 -4.51 -2.99 4.16
N THR A 248 -5.52 -3.70 4.67
CA THR A 248 -5.48 -4.24 6.04
C THR A 248 -4.63 -5.51 6.16
N ALA A 249 -4.56 -6.39 5.15
CA ALA A 249 -3.60 -7.50 5.14
C ALA A 249 -2.17 -6.96 4.94
N LEU A 250 -1.99 -5.99 4.05
CA LEU A 250 -0.71 -5.29 3.86
C LEU A 250 -0.22 -4.60 5.15
N ALA A 251 -1.12 -4.01 5.93
CA ALA A 251 -0.77 -3.35 7.20
C ALA A 251 -0.52 -4.30 8.36
N LEU A 252 -1.40 -5.28 8.56
CA LEU A 252 -1.44 -6.06 9.79
C LEU A 252 -0.69 -7.39 9.67
N GLU A 253 -0.70 -8.01 8.50
CA GLU A 253 0.05 -9.25 8.24
C GLU A 253 1.39 -8.90 7.60
N GLY A 254 1.41 -7.88 6.71
CA GLY A 254 2.56 -7.41 5.94
C GLY A 254 3.77 -6.92 6.71
N LEU A 255 3.56 -6.40 7.93
CA LEU A 255 4.55 -5.58 8.64
C LEU A 255 5.09 -4.41 7.79
N VAL A 256 4.30 -3.95 6.82
CA VAL A 256 4.69 -2.82 5.96
C VAL A 256 4.45 -1.54 6.74
N PRO A 257 5.47 -0.67 6.92
CA PRO A 257 5.29 0.57 7.65
C PRO A 257 4.12 1.37 7.10
N PHE A 258 3.27 1.88 7.99
CA PHE A 258 2.08 2.63 7.60
C PHE A 258 2.34 3.78 6.60
N PRO A 259 3.47 4.54 6.69
CA PRO A 259 3.83 5.53 5.67
C PRO A 259 3.99 4.95 4.26
N VAL A 260 4.44 3.70 4.13
CA VAL A 260 4.58 3.00 2.83
C VAL A 260 3.21 2.59 2.31
N LEU A 261 2.31 2.14 3.18
CA LEU A 261 0.94 1.79 2.80
C LEU A 261 0.13 3.01 2.37
N GLN A 262 0.35 4.16 3.01
CA GLN A 262 -0.28 5.40 2.59
C GLN A 262 0.24 5.87 1.23
N LYS A 263 1.53 5.68 0.96
CA LYS A 263 2.14 5.95 -0.35
C LYS A 263 1.63 5.00 -1.44
N LEU A 264 1.30 3.75 -1.09
CA LEU A 264 0.67 2.78 -2.01
C LEU A 264 -0.83 3.08 -2.28
N VAL A 265 -1.52 3.78 -1.37
CA VAL A 265 -2.96 4.09 -1.52
C VAL A 265 -3.20 5.52 -2.02
N GLY A 266 -2.15 6.35 -2.15
CA GLY A 266 -2.20 7.70 -2.72
C GLY A 266 -2.34 7.75 -4.24
N HIS A 267 -2.38 8.95 -4.83
CA HIS A 267 -2.32 9.19 -6.29
C HIS A 267 -0.89 9.27 -6.85
N SER A 268 0.11 9.31 -5.97
CA SER A 268 1.53 9.39 -6.29
C SER A 268 2.13 8.01 -6.59
N ARG A 269 3.32 8.01 -7.20
CA ARG A 269 4.09 6.81 -7.52
C ARG A 269 5.08 6.52 -6.41
N LEU A 270 5.29 5.24 -6.11
CA LEU A 270 6.24 4.80 -5.08
C LEU A 270 7.56 4.35 -5.71
N LEU A 271 8.66 4.91 -5.22
CA LEU A 271 10.01 4.46 -5.55
C LEU A 271 10.80 4.10 -4.29
N MET A 272 11.40 2.92 -4.28
CA MET A 272 12.33 2.48 -3.27
C MET A 272 13.76 2.74 -3.73
N THR A 273 14.57 3.33 -2.85
CA THR A 273 15.99 3.63 -3.11
C THR A 273 16.86 3.17 -1.95
N LEU A 274 18.07 2.70 -2.27
CA LEU A 274 19.11 2.34 -1.30
C LEU A 274 20.12 3.49 -1.23
N TYR A 275 20.41 4.00 -0.02
CA TYR A 275 21.41 5.03 0.21
C TYR A 275 22.28 4.71 1.43
N TYR A 276 23.56 5.08 1.37
CA TYR A 276 24.54 4.84 2.45
C TYR A 276 24.92 6.16 3.14
N THR A 277 25.04 6.18 4.48
CA THR A 277 25.03 7.40 5.31
C THR A 277 26.38 8.09 5.59
N LYS A 278 27.52 7.71 5.00
CA LYS A 278 28.78 8.45 5.26
C LYS A 278 29.15 9.51 4.22
N PRO A 279 29.55 10.73 4.64
CA PRO A 279 29.92 11.82 3.74
C PRO A 279 31.28 11.54 3.07
N GLY A 280 31.29 11.47 1.73
CA GLY A 280 32.48 11.28 0.91
C GLY A 280 32.11 10.81 -0.51
N ALA A 281 31.43 11.68 -1.27
CA ALA A 281 30.61 11.32 -2.42
C ALA A 281 31.33 10.70 -3.64
N SER A 282 32.66 10.74 -3.73
CA SER A 282 33.38 10.28 -4.93
C SER A 282 34.12 8.94 -4.75
N HIS A 283 34.60 8.63 -3.55
CA HIS A 283 35.38 7.39 -3.32
C HIS A 283 34.50 6.17 -3.02
N ILE A 284 33.27 6.39 -2.55
CA ILE A 284 32.36 5.33 -2.11
C ILE A 284 31.67 4.66 -3.31
N ARG A 285 31.34 5.39 -4.38
CA ARG A 285 30.62 4.83 -5.54
C ARG A 285 31.45 3.82 -6.35
N ASP A 286 32.72 4.08 -6.59
CA ASP A 286 33.59 3.16 -7.35
C ASP A 286 33.89 1.88 -6.55
N VAL A 287 33.99 2.03 -5.21
CA VAL A 287 34.04 0.89 -4.29
C VAL A 287 32.71 0.13 -4.27
N LEU A 288 31.57 0.80 -4.41
CA LEU A 288 30.21 0.23 -4.41
C LEU A 288 29.82 -0.45 -5.73
N LEU A 289 30.15 0.10 -6.89
CA LEU A 289 29.97 -0.59 -8.17
C LEU A 289 30.87 -1.82 -8.19
N GLY A 290 32.13 -1.68 -7.79
CA GLY A 290 33.02 -2.83 -7.62
C GLY A 290 32.53 -3.82 -6.56
N ALA A 291 31.87 -3.38 -5.48
CA ALA A 291 31.34 -4.27 -4.44
C ALA A 291 30.05 -4.96 -4.90
N ALA A 292 29.14 -4.26 -5.58
CA ALA A 292 27.95 -4.82 -6.19
C ALA A 292 28.32 -5.82 -7.29
N GLU A 293 29.30 -5.50 -8.15
CA GLU A 293 29.83 -6.42 -9.17
C GLU A 293 30.49 -7.66 -8.54
N ARG A 294 31.28 -7.48 -7.47
CA ARG A 294 31.89 -8.62 -6.73
C ARG A 294 30.83 -9.47 -6.02
N LEU A 295 29.87 -8.84 -5.35
CA LEU A 295 28.76 -9.53 -4.67
C LEU A 295 27.91 -10.28 -5.70
N GLU A 296 27.56 -9.64 -6.80
CA GLU A 296 26.82 -10.22 -7.93
C GLU A 296 27.57 -11.42 -8.52
N ALA A 297 28.89 -11.32 -8.69
CA ALA A 297 29.73 -12.42 -9.18
C ALA A 297 29.82 -13.62 -8.22
N THR A 298 29.62 -13.40 -6.92
CA THR A 298 29.72 -14.48 -5.90
C THR A 298 28.38 -14.93 -5.33
N LYS A 299 27.27 -14.29 -5.72
CA LYS A 299 25.98 -14.43 -5.02
C LYS A 299 25.41 -15.84 -5.03
N GLU A 300 25.53 -16.52 -6.18
CA GLU A 300 24.99 -17.86 -6.36
C GLU A 300 25.76 -18.87 -5.53
N ALA A 301 27.10 -18.75 -5.51
CA ALA A 301 27.96 -19.57 -4.67
C ALA A 301 27.73 -19.29 -3.18
N SER A 302 27.52 -18.01 -2.79
CA SER A 302 27.27 -17.61 -1.40
C SER A 302 26.05 -18.31 -0.82
N ILE A 303 24.88 -18.17 -1.46
CA ILE A 303 23.63 -18.75 -0.95
C ILE A 303 23.64 -20.29 -1.01
N GLN A 304 24.25 -20.87 -2.04
CA GLN A 304 24.38 -22.33 -2.12
C GLN A 304 25.30 -22.87 -1.02
N ASN A 305 26.47 -22.27 -0.81
CA ASN A 305 27.40 -22.67 0.25
C ASN A 305 26.76 -22.49 1.63
N PHE A 306 26.06 -21.38 1.86
CA PHE A 306 25.31 -21.19 3.10
C PHE A 306 24.31 -22.33 3.35
N LEU A 307 23.56 -22.74 2.33
CA LEU A 307 22.60 -23.85 2.45
C LEU A 307 23.26 -25.23 2.56
N LEU A 308 24.47 -25.43 2.03
CA LEU A 308 25.19 -26.70 2.06
C LEU A 308 25.96 -26.89 3.38
N ASP A 309 26.65 -25.86 3.84
CA ASP A 309 27.68 -25.97 4.87
C ASP A 309 27.19 -25.57 6.27
N THR A 310 26.09 -24.82 6.37
CA THR A 310 25.55 -24.38 7.67
C THR A 310 24.83 -25.52 8.39
N GLU A 311 25.04 -25.65 9.71
CA GLU A 311 24.29 -26.59 10.55
C GLU A 311 22.78 -26.37 10.42
N HIS A 312 22.00 -27.46 10.45
CA HIS A 312 20.59 -27.40 10.09
C HIS A 312 19.77 -26.48 11.01
N ASP A 313 19.98 -26.55 12.32
CA ASP A 313 19.27 -25.71 13.29
C ASP A 313 19.62 -24.23 13.12
N GLU A 314 20.88 -23.92 12.78
CA GLU A 314 21.33 -22.57 12.49
C GLU A 314 20.72 -22.05 11.18
N LEU A 315 20.63 -22.91 10.16
CA LEU A 315 19.97 -22.61 8.89
C LEU A 315 18.49 -22.27 9.10
N LEU A 316 17.76 -23.03 9.93
CA LEU A 316 16.35 -22.73 10.25
C LEU A 316 16.14 -21.41 10.99
N GLN A 317 17.15 -20.93 11.71
CA GLN A 317 17.11 -19.64 12.42
C GLN A 317 17.53 -18.46 11.53
N LYS A 318 18.54 -18.65 10.66
CA LYS A 318 19.18 -17.56 9.91
C LYS A 318 18.67 -17.40 8.48
N ALA A 319 18.12 -18.45 7.87
CA ALA A 319 17.69 -18.38 6.47
C ALA A 319 16.49 -17.43 6.28
N ILE A 320 16.59 -16.58 5.26
CA ILE A 320 15.53 -15.64 4.92
C ILE A 320 14.62 -16.31 3.88
N CYS A 321 13.49 -16.84 4.35
CA CYS A 321 12.54 -17.59 3.52
C CYS A 321 11.08 -17.34 3.93
N ASN A 322 10.13 -17.62 3.05
CA ASN A 322 8.71 -17.46 3.37
C ASN A 322 8.17 -18.50 4.36
N SER A 323 8.84 -19.66 4.50
CA SER A 323 8.36 -20.75 5.35
C SER A 323 9.50 -21.62 5.86
N VAL A 324 9.86 -21.44 7.14
CA VAL A 324 10.85 -22.26 7.84
C VAL A 324 10.49 -23.76 7.84
N PRO A 325 9.22 -24.18 8.07
CA PRO A 325 8.86 -25.59 7.94
C PRO A 325 9.10 -26.16 6.55
N SER A 326 8.98 -25.34 5.50
CA SER A 326 9.21 -25.74 4.12
C SER A 326 10.69 -25.88 3.80
N LEU A 327 11.49 -24.97 4.34
CA LEU A 327 12.95 -25.05 4.30
C LEU A 327 13.45 -26.32 5.00
N ALA A 328 12.95 -26.60 6.21
CA ALA A 328 13.28 -27.81 6.97
C ALA A 328 12.94 -29.10 6.20
N ALA A 329 11.81 -29.10 5.48
CA ALA A 329 11.40 -30.24 4.67
C ALA A 329 12.22 -30.38 3.37
N ALA A 330 12.69 -29.27 2.80
CA ALA A 330 13.42 -29.25 1.53
C ALA A 330 14.93 -29.49 1.67
N ILE A 331 15.51 -29.13 2.82
CA ILE A 331 16.95 -29.27 3.09
C ILE A 331 17.18 -30.43 4.06
N PRO A 332 17.85 -31.52 3.64
CA PRO A 332 18.23 -32.60 4.54
C PRO A 332 19.05 -32.10 5.74
N GLN A 333 18.79 -32.68 6.92
CA GLN A 333 19.48 -32.29 8.15
C GLN A 333 20.99 -32.45 8.03
N HIS A 334 21.44 -33.64 7.58
CA HIS A 334 22.85 -33.95 7.43
C HIS A 334 23.44 -33.31 6.16
N PRO A 335 24.51 -32.49 6.23
CA PRO A 335 25.12 -31.81 5.08
C PRO A 335 25.46 -32.75 3.90
N ALA A 336 26.02 -33.93 4.19
CA ALA A 336 26.36 -34.93 3.16
C ALA A 336 25.16 -35.48 2.35
N ALA A 337 23.92 -35.29 2.82
CA ALA A 337 22.71 -35.69 2.11
C ALA A 337 22.09 -34.55 1.28
N ARG A 338 22.61 -33.31 1.38
CA ARG A 338 22.12 -32.15 0.65
C ARG A 338 22.61 -32.21 -0.80
N ASN A 339 21.73 -31.85 -1.73
CA ASN A 339 22.04 -31.87 -3.17
C ASN A 339 21.61 -30.55 -3.83
N PRO A 340 22.56 -29.69 -4.23
CA PRO A 340 22.27 -28.40 -4.83
C PRO A 340 21.84 -28.50 -6.31
N ALA A 341 21.99 -29.67 -6.96
CA ALA A 341 21.66 -29.84 -8.38
C ALA A 341 20.16 -29.59 -8.69
N GLY A 342 19.30 -29.71 -7.69
CA GLY A 342 17.87 -29.39 -7.80
C GLY A 342 17.53 -27.91 -7.50
N TRP A 343 18.53 -27.07 -7.23
CA TRP A 343 18.32 -25.66 -6.89
C TRP A 343 18.56 -24.79 -8.11
N MET A 344 17.70 -23.78 -8.28
CA MET A 344 17.81 -22.82 -9.38
C MET A 344 18.11 -21.43 -8.81
N PRO A 345 19.28 -20.85 -9.12
CA PRO A 345 19.56 -19.45 -8.87
C PRO A 345 18.54 -18.57 -9.60
N MET A 346 18.13 -17.49 -8.93
CA MET A 346 17.28 -16.44 -9.47
C MET A 346 17.99 -15.09 -9.27
N HIS A 347 17.66 -14.07 -10.07
CA HIS A 347 18.29 -12.74 -9.90
C HIS A 347 18.21 -12.17 -8.47
N HIS A 348 17.13 -12.45 -7.73
CA HIS A 348 16.87 -11.95 -6.37
C HIS A 348 16.92 -13.01 -5.25
N GLY A 349 17.37 -14.25 -5.53
CA GLY A 349 17.43 -15.33 -4.53
C GLY A 349 17.66 -16.71 -5.14
N LEU A 350 17.14 -17.76 -4.48
CA LEU A 350 17.30 -19.15 -4.90
C LEU A 350 16.00 -19.94 -4.72
N CYS A 351 15.67 -20.76 -5.72
CA CYS A 351 14.53 -21.68 -5.71
C CYS A 351 15.00 -23.08 -5.35
N LEU A 352 14.50 -23.63 -4.23
CA LEU A 352 14.89 -24.96 -3.74
C LEU A 352 14.35 -26.13 -4.56
N VAL A 353 13.46 -25.87 -5.52
CA VAL A 353 12.74 -26.89 -6.30
C VAL A 353 12.92 -26.68 -7.81
N GLY A 354 14.06 -26.11 -8.20
CA GLY A 354 14.52 -26.09 -9.60
C GLY A 354 13.67 -25.24 -10.55
N GLY A 355 12.85 -24.33 -10.03
CA GLY A 355 11.95 -23.53 -10.87
C GLY A 355 10.86 -24.35 -11.58
N ASN A 356 10.53 -25.54 -11.07
CA ASN A 356 9.51 -26.40 -11.66
C ASN A 356 8.14 -25.68 -11.69
N THR A 357 7.58 -25.46 -12.88
CA THR A 357 6.28 -24.80 -13.07
C THR A 357 5.14 -25.74 -13.41
N SER A 358 5.43 -27.01 -13.69
CA SER A 358 4.45 -27.96 -14.24
C SER A 358 4.11 -29.02 -13.20
N GLU A 359 2.81 -29.25 -12.99
CA GLU A 359 2.35 -30.36 -12.16
C GLU A 359 2.68 -31.68 -12.87
N VAL A 360 3.45 -32.54 -12.22
CA VAL A 360 3.67 -33.91 -12.72
C VAL A 360 2.45 -34.73 -12.29
N GLU A 361 1.64 -35.15 -13.25
CA GLU A 361 0.45 -35.97 -12.99
C GLU A 361 0.81 -37.19 -12.13
N GLY A 362 0.14 -37.33 -10.98
CA GLY A 362 0.29 -38.49 -10.10
C GLY A 362 1.40 -38.42 -9.04
N ASN A 363 2.19 -37.34 -8.95
CA ASN A 363 3.20 -37.19 -7.89
C ASN A 363 3.26 -35.78 -7.26
N GLY A 364 2.33 -35.51 -6.34
CA GLY A 364 2.31 -34.28 -5.55
C GLY A 364 3.47 -34.12 -4.54
N ALA A 365 4.35 -35.12 -4.41
CA ALA A 365 5.54 -35.04 -3.56
C ALA A 365 6.69 -34.25 -4.22
N VAL A 366 6.65 -34.09 -5.55
CA VAL A 366 7.63 -33.24 -6.26
C VAL A 366 7.33 -31.77 -5.94
N GLY A 367 8.36 -31.02 -5.58
CA GLY A 367 8.26 -29.58 -5.36
C GLY A 367 8.11 -28.79 -6.66
N GLY A 368 7.31 -27.73 -6.64
CA GLY A 368 7.16 -26.81 -7.77
C GLY A 368 6.26 -25.61 -7.46
N CYS A 369 6.06 -24.74 -8.45
CA CYS A 369 5.20 -23.57 -8.33
C CYS A 369 3.73 -23.95 -8.08
N TYR A 370 3.28 -25.12 -8.54
CA TYR A 370 1.93 -25.64 -8.30
C TYR A 370 1.66 -26.04 -6.84
N ASN A 371 2.70 -26.25 -6.03
CA ASN A 371 2.58 -26.53 -4.58
C ASN A 371 3.41 -25.56 -3.71
N GLY A 372 3.75 -24.39 -4.27
CA GLY A 372 4.58 -23.38 -3.60
C GLY A 372 3.79 -22.37 -2.75
N GLY A 373 2.46 -22.49 -2.70
CA GLY A 373 1.57 -21.60 -1.97
C GLY A 373 1.28 -22.03 -0.52
N PRO A 374 0.27 -21.42 0.13
CA PRO A 374 -0.09 -21.74 1.50
C PRO A 374 -0.67 -23.16 1.65
N ASN A 375 -0.63 -23.69 2.87
CA ASN A 375 -1.28 -24.95 3.22
C ASN A 375 -2.81 -24.74 3.22
N VAL A 376 -3.50 -25.42 2.30
CA VAL A 376 -4.97 -25.51 2.19
C VAL A 376 -5.53 -26.80 2.82
N GLY A 377 -4.66 -27.69 3.29
CA GLY A 377 -5.00 -28.90 4.02
C GLY A 377 -5.04 -28.70 5.54
N SER A 378 -5.00 -29.81 6.29
CA SER A 378 -4.93 -29.77 7.75
C SER A 378 -3.47 -29.67 8.22
N LEU A 379 -3.26 -29.44 9.53
CA LEU A 379 -1.91 -29.48 10.12
C LEU A 379 -1.31 -30.89 10.07
N SER A 380 -2.13 -31.94 10.21
CA SER A 380 -1.71 -33.35 10.18
C SER A 380 -1.57 -33.91 8.77
N THR A 381 -2.28 -33.33 7.80
CA THR A 381 -2.24 -33.71 6.37
C THR A 381 -2.12 -32.44 5.52
N PRO A 382 -0.91 -31.85 5.48
CA PRO A 382 -0.70 -30.62 4.74
C PRO A 382 -0.91 -30.85 3.24
N LYS A 383 -1.65 -29.94 2.61
CA LYS A 383 -1.85 -29.87 1.17
C LYS A 383 -1.56 -28.45 0.74
N TYR A 384 -0.55 -28.24 -0.09
CA TYR A 384 -0.17 -26.90 -0.51
C TYR A 384 -0.82 -26.55 -1.85
N GLY A 385 -1.32 -25.32 -1.95
CA GLY A 385 -1.84 -24.77 -3.19
C GLY A 385 -0.73 -24.20 -4.10
N PRO A 386 -1.09 -23.68 -5.29
CA PRO A 386 -0.15 -23.01 -6.17
C PRO A 386 0.37 -21.70 -5.56
N VAL A 387 1.54 -21.27 -6.03
CA VAL A 387 2.12 -19.97 -5.68
C VAL A 387 1.10 -18.86 -6.01
N PRO A 388 0.72 -18.04 -5.02
CA PRO A 388 -0.15 -16.89 -5.27
C PRO A 388 0.48 -15.92 -6.27
N GLY A 389 -0.31 -15.30 -7.15
CA GLY A 389 0.18 -14.45 -8.25
C GLY A 389 0.73 -15.24 -9.46
N GLY A 390 0.84 -16.56 -9.35
CA GLY A 390 1.19 -17.44 -10.47
C GLY A 390 2.63 -17.97 -10.41
N SER A 391 2.98 -18.75 -11.44
CA SER A 391 4.33 -19.29 -11.61
C SER A 391 5.36 -18.18 -11.63
N ARG A 392 6.55 -18.46 -11.06
CA ARG A 392 7.68 -17.51 -10.94
C ARG A 392 7.44 -16.29 -10.03
N ASN A 393 6.31 -16.19 -9.30
CA ASN A 393 6.16 -15.21 -8.22
C ASN A 393 6.90 -15.64 -6.93
N CYS A 394 8.23 -15.70 -7.03
CA CYS A 394 9.11 -16.29 -6.03
C CYS A 394 9.02 -15.58 -4.66
N VAL A 395 8.77 -14.27 -4.64
CA VAL A 395 8.62 -13.52 -3.39
C VAL A 395 7.46 -14.02 -2.52
N ARG A 396 6.49 -14.75 -3.09
CA ARG A 396 5.37 -15.39 -2.37
C ARG A 396 5.48 -16.90 -2.25
N CYS A 397 6.54 -17.50 -2.81
CA CYS A 397 6.72 -18.94 -2.84
C CYS A 397 7.35 -19.46 -1.55
N ARG A 398 6.82 -20.55 -0.98
CA ARG A 398 7.36 -21.22 0.21
C ARG A 398 8.72 -21.89 -0.02
N TRP A 399 9.07 -22.17 -1.27
CA TRP A 399 10.34 -22.78 -1.69
C TRP A 399 11.46 -21.76 -1.92
N PHE A 400 11.18 -20.47 -1.75
CA PHE A 400 12.11 -19.40 -2.05
C PHE A 400 12.93 -19.01 -0.82
N VAL A 401 14.24 -18.86 -1.04
CA VAL A 401 15.21 -18.39 -0.06
C VAL A 401 15.99 -17.23 -0.67
N THR A 402 16.35 -16.24 0.14
CA THR A 402 17.20 -15.11 -0.26
C THR A 402 18.20 -14.77 0.86
N GLU A 403 19.06 -13.78 0.63
CA GLU A 403 20.07 -13.33 1.58
C GLU A 403 20.42 -11.84 1.37
N PRO A 404 21.07 -11.19 2.33
CA PRO A 404 21.24 -9.73 2.31
C PRO A 404 21.92 -9.15 1.08
N HIS A 405 22.82 -9.87 0.42
CA HIS A 405 23.46 -9.37 -0.80
C HIS A 405 22.49 -9.22 -1.98
N TYR A 406 21.31 -9.87 -1.95
CA TYR A 406 20.26 -9.71 -2.96
C TYR A 406 19.43 -8.44 -2.75
N LEU A 407 19.70 -7.62 -1.73
CA LEU A 407 18.95 -6.38 -1.48
C LEU A 407 18.82 -5.46 -2.70
N PRO A 408 19.86 -5.22 -3.52
CA PRO A 408 19.71 -4.43 -4.75
C PRO A 408 18.73 -5.07 -5.74
N ALA A 409 18.83 -6.38 -5.97
CA ALA A 409 17.93 -7.12 -6.86
C ALA A 409 16.49 -7.16 -6.35
N LEU A 410 16.29 -7.36 -5.04
CA LEU A 410 14.99 -7.29 -4.38
C LEU A 410 14.39 -5.88 -4.46
N THR A 411 15.21 -4.83 -4.35
CA THR A 411 14.76 -3.44 -4.51
C THR A 411 14.34 -3.16 -5.95
N GLY A 412 15.11 -3.65 -6.93
CA GLY A 412 14.74 -3.58 -8.35
C GLY A 412 13.42 -4.30 -8.63
N HIS A 413 13.27 -5.52 -8.09
CA HIS A 413 12.03 -6.29 -8.19
C HIS A 413 10.84 -5.56 -7.53
N PHE A 414 11.04 -4.99 -6.33
CA PHE A 414 10.03 -4.19 -5.65
C PHE A 414 9.60 -2.99 -6.50
N ASN A 415 10.53 -2.26 -7.10
CA ASN A 415 10.23 -1.09 -7.94
C ASN A 415 9.47 -1.48 -9.22
N THR A 416 9.81 -2.62 -9.83
CA THR A 416 9.05 -3.17 -10.96
C THR A 416 7.63 -3.57 -10.56
N LEU A 417 7.46 -4.23 -9.40
CA LEU A 417 6.14 -4.53 -8.84
C LEU A 417 5.36 -3.24 -8.54
N ALA A 418 6.02 -2.19 -8.04
CA ALA A 418 5.39 -0.91 -7.71
C ALA A 418 4.87 -0.20 -8.96
N TYR A 419 5.63 -0.25 -10.05
CA TYR A 419 5.18 0.24 -11.35
C TYR A 419 3.93 -0.50 -11.85
N HIS A 420 3.93 -1.84 -11.82
CA HIS A 420 2.75 -2.64 -12.22
C HIS A 420 1.55 -2.37 -11.32
N PHE A 421 1.79 -2.19 -10.02
CA PHE A 421 0.79 -1.84 -9.04
C PHE A 421 0.15 -0.49 -9.38
N ASP A 422 0.94 0.53 -9.74
CA ASP A 422 0.42 1.84 -10.14
C ASP A 422 -0.41 1.76 -11.44
N GLU A 423 0.03 0.98 -12.43
CA GLU A 423 -0.77 0.73 -13.64
C GLU A 423 -2.11 0.06 -13.28
N ALA A 424 -2.09 -0.97 -12.44
CA ALA A 424 -3.29 -1.69 -12.02
C ALA A 424 -4.23 -0.81 -11.19
N ARG A 425 -3.69 0.05 -10.32
CA ARG A 425 -4.43 1.05 -9.54
C ARG A 425 -5.18 2.01 -10.46
N ASN A 426 -4.47 2.63 -11.40
CA ASN A 426 -5.04 3.62 -12.30
C ASN A 426 -6.14 2.98 -13.19
N ALA A 427 -5.90 1.75 -13.68
CA ALA A 427 -6.90 0.99 -14.40
C ALA A 427 -8.13 0.68 -13.53
N CYS A 428 -7.94 0.27 -12.28
CA CYS A 428 -9.03 -0.01 -11.34
C CYS A 428 -9.87 1.25 -11.07
N LEU A 429 -9.23 2.39 -10.79
CA LEU A 429 -9.91 3.67 -10.56
C LEU A 429 -10.70 4.15 -11.78
N ALA A 430 -10.14 4.04 -12.98
CA ALA A 430 -10.84 4.40 -14.21
C ALA A 430 -12.11 3.54 -14.40
N ARG A 431 -12.02 2.22 -14.18
CA ARG A 431 -13.17 1.32 -14.28
C ARG A 431 -14.19 1.52 -13.16
N GLU A 432 -13.74 1.92 -11.97
CA GLU A 432 -14.61 2.29 -10.88
C GLU A 432 -15.42 3.54 -11.22
N ASN A 433 -14.79 4.59 -11.75
CA ASN A 433 -15.48 5.80 -12.20
C ASN A 433 -16.53 5.49 -13.27
N GLU A 434 -16.17 4.71 -14.31
CA GLU A 434 -17.12 4.26 -15.34
C GLU A 434 -18.33 3.52 -14.73
N LEU A 435 -18.07 2.65 -13.74
CA LEU A 435 -19.13 1.92 -13.04
C LEU A 435 -20.01 2.85 -12.19
N GLN A 436 -19.41 3.85 -11.53
CA GLN A 436 -20.15 4.83 -10.73
C GLN A 436 -21.03 5.73 -11.61
N ASP A 437 -20.54 6.17 -12.77
CA ASP A 437 -21.32 6.95 -13.74
C ASP A 437 -22.55 6.17 -14.22
N LEU A 438 -22.37 4.89 -14.57
CA LEU A 438 -23.48 4.02 -14.95
C LEU A 438 -24.45 3.75 -13.79
N LYS A 439 -23.95 3.61 -12.55
CA LYS A 439 -24.79 3.47 -11.35
C LYS A 439 -25.57 4.75 -11.06
N LYS A 440 -25.01 5.92 -11.36
CA LYS A 440 -25.68 7.20 -11.26
C LYS A 440 -26.76 7.36 -12.33
N GLU A 441 -26.46 7.08 -13.59
CA GLU A 441 -27.46 7.08 -14.67
C GLU A 441 -28.65 6.16 -14.34
N LYS A 442 -28.36 5.00 -13.76
CA LYS A 442 -29.37 4.06 -13.29
C LYS A 442 -30.25 4.66 -12.18
N ALA A 443 -29.63 5.30 -11.19
CA ALA A 443 -30.36 5.98 -10.11
C ALA A 443 -31.22 7.15 -10.64
N ASP A 444 -30.70 7.94 -11.58
CA ASP A 444 -31.42 9.07 -12.19
C ASP A 444 -32.63 8.59 -13.02
N ALA A 445 -32.50 7.47 -13.74
CA ALA A 445 -33.61 6.84 -14.45
C ALA A 445 -34.69 6.35 -13.48
N GLU A 446 -34.28 5.73 -12.38
CA GLU A 446 -35.18 5.27 -11.31
C GLU A 446 -35.93 6.45 -10.65
N ASP A 447 -35.23 7.54 -10.34
CA ASP A 447 -35.81 8.74 -9.72
C ASP A 447 -36.80 9.46 -10.65
N THR A 448 -36.60 9.36 -11.97
CA THR A 448 -37.49 9.94 -12.99
C THR A 448 -38.60 8.99 -13.45
N GLY A 449 -38.66 7.77 -12.90
CA GLY A 449 -39.63 6.74 -13.26
C GLY A 449 -39.43 6.16 -14.67
N GLN A 450 -38.25 6.35 -15.26
CA GLN A 450 -37.88 5.84 -16.59
C GLN A 450 -37.16 4.49 -16.46
N PRO A 451 -37.39 3.54 -17.39
CA PRO A 451 -36.67 2.28 -17.38
C PRO A 451 -35.20 2.48 -17.78
N PHE A 452 -34.27 1.97 -16.98
CA PHE A 452 -32.85 1.97 -17.31
C PHE A 452 -32.51 0.89 -18.35
N THR A 453 -32.10 1.30 -19.55
CA THR A 453 -31.90 0.40 -20.71
C THR A 453 -30.49 -0.19 -20.82
N ARG A 454 -29.53 0.23 -19.99
CA ARG A 454 -28.10 -0.13 -20.08
C ARG A 454 -27.64 -1.18 -19.05
N LEU A 455 -28.54 -2.07 -18.62
CA LEU A 455 -28.25 -3.13 -17.64
C LEU A 455 -27.06 -4.03 -18.03
N ASP A 456 -26.97 -4.42 -19.31
CA ASP A 456 -25.87 -5.26 -19.79
C ASP A 456 -24.53 -4.51 -19.76
N ALA A 457 -24.53 -3.20 -20.04
CA ALA A 457 -23.34 -2.36 -19.92
C ALA A 457 -22.88 -2.24 -18.46
N CYS A 458 -23.81 -2.11 -17.50
CA CYS A 458 -23.47 -2.16 -16.06
C CYS A 458 -22.80 -3.48 -15.68
N ARG A 459 -23.40 -4.62 -16.03
CA ARG A 459 -22.86 -5.95 -15.73
C ARG A 459 -21.48 -6.18 -16.35
N GLN A 460 -21.31 -5.74 -17.60
CA GLN A 460 -20.02 -5.84 -18.28
C GLN A 460 -18.95 -4.99 -17.59
N THR A 461 -19.29 -3.74 -17.24
CA THR A 461 -18.38 -2.80 -16.57
C THR A 461 -17.99 -3.30 -15.18
N GLU A 462 -18.96 -3.85 -14.44
CA GLU A 462 -18.74 -4.46 -13.12
C GLU A 462 -17.77 -5.65 -13.20
N ARG A 463 -17.97 -6.58 -14.14
CA ARG A 463 -17.05 -7.71 -14.35
C ARG A 463 -15.63 -7.26 -14.71
N VAL A 464 -15.49 -6.22 -15.54
CA VAL A 464 -14.18 -5.67 -15.92
C VAL A 464 -13.51 -5.00 -14.72
N TRP A 465 -14.29 -4.25 -13.93
CA TRP A 465 -13.83 -3.66 -12.67
C TRP A 465 -13.38 -4.71 -11.66
N GLU A 466 -14.14 -5.79 -11.45
CA GLU A 466 -13.76 -6.90 -10.55
C GLU A 466 -12.42 -7.54 -10.95
N ARG A 467 -12.19 -7.73 -12.26
CA ARG A 467 -10.91 -8.24 -12.77
C ARG A 467 -9.77 -7.26 -12.51
N ALA A 468 -10.00 -5.96 -12.72
CA ALA A 468 -9.01 -4.92 -12.43
C ALA A 468 -8.68 -4.85 -10.93
N LEU A 469 -9.70 -4.92 -10.07
CA LEU A 469 -9.57 -4.96 -8.63
C LEU A 469 -8.79 -6.19 -8.17
N LYS A 470 -9.05 -7.37 -8.75
CA LYS A 470 -8.28 -8.58 -8.45
C LYS A 470 -6.80 -8.40 -8.78
N ARG A 471 -6.48 -7.90 -9.98
CA ARG A 471 -5.07 -7.67 -10.38
C ARG A 471 -4.37 -6.68 -9.45
N PHE A 472 -5.05 -5.58 -9.12
CA PHE A 472 -4.56 -4.60 -8.16
C PHE A 472 -4.30 -5.23 -6.78
N SER A 473 -5.20 -6.11 -6.33
CA SER A 473 -5.06 -6.87 -5.08
C SER A 473 -3.88 -7.84 -5.10
N ASP A 474 -3.71 -8.60 -6.17
CA ASP A 474 -2.62 -9.57 -6.26
C ASP A 474 -1.25 -8.85 -6.20
N LEU A 475 -1.08 -7.74 -6.93
CA LEU A 475 0.16 -6.96 -6.98
C LEU A 475 0.54 -6.31 -5.65
N ALA A 476 -0.43 -5.84 -4.88
CA ALA A 476 -0.09 -5.26 -3.58
C ALA A 476 0.38 -6.34 -2.60
N GLU A 477 -0.24 -7.53 -2.62
CA GLU A 477 0.24 -8.66 -1.82
C GLU A 477 1.66 -9.08 -2.22
N ASP A 478 2.00 -9.01 -3.51
CA ASP A 478 3.36 -9.26 -4.04
C ASP A 478 4.38 -8.23 -3.50
N LEU A 479 4.04 -6.93 -3.56
CA LEU A 479 4.85 -5.86 -2.99
C LEU A 479 5.17 -6.09 -1.52
N VAL A 480 4.18 -6.54 -0.77
CA VAL A 480 4.32 -6.79 0.67
C VAL A 480 5.15 -8.03 0.97
N ALA A 481 4.98 -9.09 0.20
CA ALA A 481 5.82 -10.27 0.33
C ALA A 481 7.29 -9.93 0.03
N CYS A 482 7.53 -9.16 -1.03
CA CYS A 482 8.87 -8.66 -1.37
C CYS A 482 9.44 -7.78 -0.23
N TRP A 483 8.64 -6.84 0.29
CA TRP A 483 9.04 -5.99 1.41
C TRP A 483 9.45 -6.78 2.66
N ARG A 484 8.70 -7.81 3.04
CA ARG A 484 9.04 -8.65 4.19
C ARG A 484 10.40 -9.33 4.04
N LEU A 485 10.76 -9.75 2.82
CA LEU A 485 12.06 -10.34 2.55
C LEU A 485 13.16 -9.28 2.66
N ILE A 486 12.93 -8.09 2.12
CA ILE A 486 13.84 -6.93 2.23
C ILE A 486 14.09 -6.56 3.70
N GLU A 487 13.06 -6.44 4.52
CA GLU A 487 13.21 -6.12 5.95
C GLU A 487 13.95 -7.21 6.72
N ARG A 488 13.75 -8.49 6.38
CA ARG A 488 14.52 -9.59 6.97
C ARG A 488 15.99 -9.56 6.55
N CYS A 489 16.27 -9.20 5.30
CA CYS A 489 17.65 -8.99 4.82
C CYS A 489 18.33 -7.87 5.60
N LYS A 490 17.64 -6.75 5.79
CA LYS A 490 18.14 -5.63 6.59
C LYS A 490 18.38 -6.02 8.06
N ALA A 491 17.41 -6.68 8.70
CA ALA A 491 17.56 -7.15 10.07
C ALA A 491 18.74 -8.13 10.25
N ALA A 492 19.00 -8.99 9.26
CA ALA A 492 20.14 -9.91 9.27
C ALA A 492 21.50 -9.18 9.16
N MET A 493 21.54 -8.02 8.50
CA MET A 493 22.75 -7.17 8.43
C MET A 493 23.02 -6.37 9.71
N GLU A 494 21.97 -6.01 10.43
CA GLU A 494 22.04 -5.23 11.68
C GLU A 494 22.28 -6.11 12.92
N ALA A 495 22.22 -7.45 12.79
CA ALA A 495 22.42 -8.38 13.90
C ALA A 495 23.86 -8.34 14.45
N PRO A 496 24.07 -8.32 15.79
CA PRO A 496 25.40 -8.32 16.38
C PRO A 496 26.17 -9.59 16.02
N LEU A 497 27.45 -9.44 15.65
CA LEU A 497 28.39 -10.53 15.37
C LEU A 497 28.50 -11.49 16.58
N GLY A 498 27.73 -12.56 16.59
CA GLY A 498 27.95 -13.74 17.43
C GLY A 498 29.07 -14.59 16.85
N SER A 499 29.93 -15.15 17.70
CA SER A 499 31.13 -15.92 17.32
C SER A 499 30.82 -17.06 16.36
N GLY A 500 31.12 -16.87 15.09
CA GLY A 500 30.97 -17.87 14.03
C GLY A 500 31.04 -17.17 12.68
N THR A 501 32.09 -17.46 11.93
CA THR A 501 32.46 -16.91 10.62
C THR A 501 31.27 -16.64 9.70
N GLN A 502 30.74 -15.42 9.74
CA GLN A 502 30.00 -14.85 8.63
C GLN A 502 31.02 -14.09 7.78
N LEU A 503 31.25 -14.54 6.54
CA LEU A 503 32.07 -13.84 5.55
C LEU A 503 31.38 -12.53 5.15
N VAL A 504 31.38 -11.56 6.06
CA VAL A 504 31.13 -10.16 5.74
C VAL A 504 32.39 -9.68 5.03
N ALA A 505 32.33 -9.63 3.70
CA ALA A 505 33.36 -8.96 2.91
C ALA A 505 33.59 -7.57 3.51
N ALA A 506 34.84 -7.30 3.90
CA ALA A 506 35.25 -6.07 4.55
C ALA A 506 34.86 -4.84 3.71
N GLY A 507 33.92 -4.05 4.23
CA GLY A 507 33.39 -2.84 3.60
C GLY A 507 32.02 -2.45 4.15
N THR A 508 31.95 -2.20 5.48
CA THR A 508 30.81 -1.71 6.27
C THR A 508 29.42 -1.72 5.60
N ALA A 509 28.78 -2.90 5.65
CA ALA A 509 27.40 -3.15 5.24
C ALA A 509 26.33 -2.55 6.19
N GLY A 510 26.75 -2.05 7.37
CA GLY A 510 25.86 -1.47 8.39
C GLY A 510 25.30 -0.07 8.11
N ASP A 511 25.65 0.53 6.96
CA ASP A 511 25.20 1.87 6.57
C ASP A 511 24.12 1.86 5.47
N VAL A 512 23.60 0.69 5.04
CA VAL A 512 22.50 0.60 4.04
C VAL A 512 21.19 1.08 4.65
N HIS A 513 20.70 2.23 4.19
CA HIS A 513 19.35 2.68 4.48
C HIS A 513 18.45 2.53 3.26
N ILE A 514 17.25 1.99 3.49
CA ILE A 514 16.19 1.92 2.50
C ILE A 514 15.30 3.15 2.68
N ALA A 515 15.16 3.97 1.65
CA ALA A 515 14.20 5.08 1.60
C ALA A 515 13.08 4.77 0.62
N PHE A 516 11.90 5.24 1.00
CA PHE A 516 10.77 5.37 0.09
C PHE A 516 10.62 6.81 -0.33
N GLU A 517 10.86 7.07 -1.60
CA GLU A 517 10.60 8.34 -2.26
C GLU A 517 9.19 8.31 -2.85
N GLU A 518 8.43 9.37 -2.60
CA GLU A 518 7.15 9.62 -3.25
C GLU A 518 7.41 10.58 -4.41
N THR A 519 6.92 10.23 -5.59
CA THR A 519 7.10 11.09 -6.77
C THR A 519 5.82 11.15 -7.60
N GLU A 520 5.56 12.31 -8.18
CA GLU A 520 4.53 12.44 -9.23
C GLU A 520 5.11 12.14 -10.62
N SER A 521 6.44 12.04 -10.74
CA SER A 521 7.14 11.78 -11.99
C SER A 521 6.96 10.34 -12.46
N GLU A 522 6.20 10.18 -13.54
CA GLU A 522 6.12 8.91 -14.27
C GLU A 522 7.48 8.55 -14.89
N LEU A 523 8.19 9.53 -15.46
CA LEU A 523 9.47 9.30 -16.13
C LEU A 523 10.54 8.79 -15.16
N LEU A 524 10.58 9.30 -13.92
CA LEU A 524 11.51 8.83 -12.89
C LEU A 524 11.28 7.36 -12.55
N GLN A 525 10.01 6.95 -12.38
CA GLN A 525 9.69 5.55 -12.09
C GLN A 525 10.06 4.64 -13.25
N LEU A 526 9.70 5.04 -14.47
CA LEU A 526 9.99 4.30 -15.69
C LEU A 526 11.49 4.16 -15.95
N ALA A 527 12.26 5.24 -15.74
CA ALA A 527 13.72 5.21 -15.88
C ALA A 527 14.33 4.17 -14.92
N GLY A 528 13.92 4.17 -13.65
CA GLY A 528 14.38 3.19 -12.67
C GLY A 528 14.00 1.74 -13.02
N VAL A 529 12.78 1.49 -13.49
CA VAL A 529 12.38 0.13 -13.95
C VAL A 529 13.23 -0.32 -15.13
N CYS A 530 13.44 0.54 -16.12
CA CYS A 530 14.24 0.20 -17.30
C CYS A 530 15.72 -0.02 -16.98
N GLU A 531 16.30 0.73 -16.03
CA GLU A 531 17.65 0.46 -15.55
C GLU A 531 17.74 -0.91 -14.86
N ASN A 532 16.78 -1.23 -14.00
CA ASN A 532 16.76 -2.52 -13.31
C ASN A 532 16.60 -3.69 -14.28
N VAL A 533 15.83 -3.55 -15.36
CA VAL A 533 15.62 -4.61 -16.36
C VAL A 533 16.88 -4.84 -17.21
N GLU A 534 17.67 -3.80 -17.50
CA GLU A 534 18.98 -3.97 -18.14
C GLU A 534 19.96 -4.76 -17.25
N ILE A 535 19.87 -4.59 -15.93
CA ILE A 535 20.73 -5.28 -14.94
C ILE A 535 20.20 -6.69 -14.61
N TYR A 536 18.89 -6.86 -14.48
CA TYR A 536 18.22 -8.10 -14.08
C TYR A 536 17.21 -8.52 -15.17
N PRO A 537 17.64 -9.32 -16.17
CA PRO A 537 16.80 -9.68 -17.33
C PRO A 537 15.54 -10.47 -16.99
N ASP A 538 15.49 -11.11 -15.83
CA ASP A 538 14.31 -11.83 -15.31
C ASP A 538 13.15 -10.89 -14.92
N LEU A 539 13.39 -9.58 -14.80
CA LEU A 539 12.36 -8.61 -14.46
C LEU A 539 11.49 -8.33 -15.67
N GLU A 540 10.18 -8.37 -15.46
CA GLU A 540 9.18 -8.07 -16.49
C GLU A 540 8.82 -6.58 -16.50
N PRO A 541 9.31 -5.75 -17.46
CA PRO A 541 9.04 -4.32 -17.50
C PRO A 541 7.60 -3.97 -17.91
N GLY A 542 6.85 -4.93 -18.47
CA GLY A 542 5.55 -4.68 -19.08
C GLY A 542 5.64 -3.59 -20.14
N LYS A 543 4.90 -2.49 -19.97
CA LYS A 543 4.90 -1.38 -20.93
C LYS A 543 5.94 -0.30 -20.63
N ALA A 544 6.76 -0.47 -19.60
CA ALA A 544 7.63 0.60 -19.10
C ALA A 544 8.60 1.10 -20.16
N VAL A 545 9.20 0.20 -20.94
CA VAL A 545 10.19 0.55 -21.98
C VAL A 545 9.54 1.45 -23.03
N PHE A 546 8.41 1.03 -23.61
CA PHE A 546 7.69 1.82 -24.61
C PHE A 546 7.19 3.15 -24.05
N ARG A 547 6.60 3.14 -22.84
CA ARG A 547 6.06 4.36 -22.23
C ARG A 547 7.18 5.36 -21.97
N ARG A 548 8.34 4.92 -21.49
CA ARG A 548 9.51 5.77 -21.30
C ARG A 548 9.98 6.35 -22.62
N SER A 549 10.14 5.52 -23.65
CA SER A 549 10.57 5.96 -24.98
C SER A 549 9.65 7.03 -25.56
N GLN A 550 8.33 6.89 -25.40
CA GLN A 550 7.36 7.92 -25.79
C GLN A 550 7.58 9.26 -25.07
N LEU A 551 7.89 9.21 -23.76
CA LEU A 551 8.21 10.42 -23.00
C LEU A 551 9.52 11.06 -23.46
N LEU A 552 10.54 10.24 -23.76
CA LEU A 552 11.82 10.73 -24.30
C LEU A 552 11.64 11.34 -25.70
N ASP A 553 10.85 10.72 -26.57
CA ASP A 553 10.51 11.28 -27.88
C ASP A 553 9.76 12.61 -27.76
N ALA A 554 8.87 12.74 -26.78
CA ALA A 554 8.20 14.01 -26.49
C ALA A 554 9.16 15.09 -25.95
N VAL A 555 10.26 14.71 -25.31
CA VAL A 555 11.35 15.64 -24.95
C VAL A 555 12.10 16.08 -26.21
N LEU A 556 12.53 15.13 -27.06
CA LEU A 556 13.21 15.43 -28.31
C LEU A 556 12.38 16.37 -29.21
N TYR A 557 11.09 16.08 -29.34
CA TYR A 557 10.18 16.90 -30.15
C TYR A 557 10.06 18.34 -29.65
N ARG A 558 10.20 18.57 -28.34
CA ARG A 558 10.20 19.94 -27.76
C ARG A 558 11.47 20.71 -28.10
N ASP A 559 12.59 20.02 -28.24
CA ASP A 559 13.87 20.53 -28.71
C ASP A 559 13.95 20.58 -30.25
N ASP A 560 12.81 20.48 -30.95
CA ASP A 560 12.72 20.50 -32.42
C ASP A 560 13.51 19.35 -33.10
N LEU A 561 13.71 18.24 -32.38
CA LEU A 561 14.35 17.02 -32.86
C LEU A 561 13.30 15.94 -33.23
N PRO A 562 13.60 15.06 -34.20
CA PRO A 562 12.69 13.98 -34.56
C PRO A 562 12.57 12.94 -33.43
N PRO A 563 11.41 12.26 -33.30
CA PRO A 563 11.22 11.19 -32.33
C PRO A 563 11.98 9.93 -32.80
N VAL A 564 13.13 9.64 -32.18
CA VAL A 564 14.04 8.57 -32.58
C VAL A 564 13.67 7.23 -31.92
N PHE A 565 13.20 7.24 -30.68
CA PHE A 565 12.99 5.99 -29.92
C PHE A 565 11.83 5.17 -30.48
N MET A 566 10.78 5.82 -31.00
CA MET A 566 9.64 5.14 -31.64
C MET A 566 10.01 4.30 -32.88
N LEU A 567 11.19 4.54 -33.47
CA LEU A 567 11.67 3.80 -34.65
C LEU A 567 12.51 2.56 -34.28
N LEU A 568 12.77 2.35 -33.00
CA LEU A 568 13.61 1.27 -32.49
C LEU A 568 12.77 0.09 -32.01
N SER A 569 13.33 -1.13 -32.06
CA SER A 569 12.75 -2.30 -31.39
C SER A 569 12.73 -2.12 -29.86
N GLU A 570 11.94 -2.91 -29.14
CA GLU A 570 11.84 -2.79 -27.67
C GLU A 570 13.21 -2.93 -26.97
N GLN A 571 14.03 -3.90 -27.40
CA GLN A 571 15.37 -4.10 -26.84
C GLN A 571 16.30 -2.92 -27.15
N GLU A 572 16.23 -2.36 -28.36
CA GLU A 572 17.00 -1.17 -28.72
C GLU A 572 16.52 0.05 -27.94
N GLN A 573 15.20 0.23 -27.76
CA GLN A 573 14.62 1.28 -26.94
C GLN A 573 15.10 1.21 -25.49
N LEU A 574 15.19 0.00 -24.93
CA LEU A 574 15.71 -0.23 -23.58
C LEU A 574 17.14 0.29 -23.45
N LEU A 575 18.05 -0.24 -24.29
CA LEU A 575 19.49 0.05 -24.25
C LEU A 575 19.79 1.51 -24.63
N ALA A 576 19.19 1.99 -25.73
CA ALA A 576 19.34 3.35 -26.21
C ALA A 576 18.83 4.38 -25.19
N GLY A 577 17.64 4.15 -24.64
CA GLY A 577 17.03 5.04 -23.66
C GLY A 577 17.83 5.08 -22.35
N ASN A 578 18.31 3.93 -21.86
CA ASN A 578 19.17 3.90 -20.67
C ASN A 578 20.49 4.64 -20.91
N ALA A 579 21.13 4.43 -22.07
CA ALA A 579 22.37 5.12 -22.42
C ALA A 579 22.17 6.64 -22.54
N PHE A 580 21.07 7.08 -23.16
CA PHE A 580 20.72 8.49 -23.30
C PHE A 580 20.52 9.15 -21.92
N MET A 581 19.71 8.53 -21.05
CA MET A 581 19.47 9.02 -19.69
C MET A 581 20.76 9.07 -18.86
N ARG A 582 21.62 8.04 -18.93
CA ARG A 582 22.92 8.02 -18.25
C ARG A 582 23.84 9.15 -18.69
N ARG A 583 23.89 9.45 -20.00
CA ARG A 583 24.70 10.55 -20.54
C ARG A 583 24.22 11.91 -20.06
N LEU A 584 22.91 12.16 -20.12
CA LEU A 584 22.31 13.41 -19.62
C LEU A 584 22.56 13.59 -18.12
N ALA A 585 22.36 12.52 -17.34
CA ALA A 585 22.61 12.53 -15.90
C ALA A 585 24.07 12.84 -15.56
N GLN A 586 25.02 12.22 -16.29
CA GLN A 586 26.46 12.45 -16.12
C GLN A 586 26.85 13.89 -16.49
N GLN A 587 26.22 14.48 -17.50
CA GLN A 587 26.48 15.88 -17.88
C GLN A 587 25.89 16.87 -16.86
N MET A 588 24.67 16.62 -16.39
CA MET A 588 24.01 17.46 -15.39
C MET A 588 24.79 17.49 -14.08
N ASN A 589 25.27 16.32 -13.65
CA ASN A 589 26.03 16.21 -12.42
C ASN A 589 27.09 15.10 -12.50
N PRO A 590 28.32 15.41 -12.97
CA PRO A 590 29.37 14.42 -13.13
C PRO A 590 29.79 13.74 -11.82
N GLY A 591 29.70 14.48 -10.70
CA GLY A 591 30.05 13.98 -9.37
C GLY A 591 28.97 13.16 -8.70
N ASN A 592 27.71 13.29 -9.13
CA ASN A 592 26.60 12.49 -8.63
C ASN A 592 25.53 12.26 -9.72
N PRO A 593 25.73 11.26 -10.60
CA PRO A 593 24.80 10.98 -11.70
C PRO A 593 23.40 10.58 -11.23
N ALA A 594 23.23 9.99 -10.03
CA ALA A 594 21.90 9.69 -9.50
C ALA A 594 21.10 10.96 -9.14
N LEU A 595 21.79 12.01 -8.68
CA LEU A 595 21.20 13.33 -8.51
C LEU A 595 21.01 14.02 -9.87
N GLY A 596 21.99 13.90 -10.77
CA GLY A 596 21.92 14.42 -12.15
C GLY A 596 20.71 13.88 -12.90
N GLN A 597 20.41 12.58 -12.77
CA GLN A 597 19.24 11.96 -13.37
C GLN A 597 17.94 12.57 -12.85
N ARG A 598 17.81 12.78 -11.54
CA ARG A 598 16.63 13.45 -10.95
C ARG A 598 16.47 14.88 -11.46
N GLN A 599 17.56 15.61 -11.56
CA GLN A 599 17.56 16.99 -12.07
C GLN A 599 17.13 17.02 -13.56
N VAL A 600 17.67 16.14 -14.39
CA VAL A 600 17.30 15.99 -15.80
C VAL A 600 15.82 15.67 -15.95
N ILE A 601 15.33 14.68 -15.21
CA ILE A 601 13.93 14.28 -15.27
C ILE A 601 13.03 15.42 -14.77
N GLY A 602 13.42 16.14 -13.73
CA GLY A 602 12.71 17.33 -13.26
C GLY A 602 12.57 18.41 -14.33
N LEU A 603 13.60 18.62 -15.16
CA LEU A 603 13.52 19.53 -16.32
C LEU A 603 12.55 18.99 -17.38
N MET A 604 12.66 17.70 -17.71
CA MET A 604 11.82 17.04 -18.72
C MET A 604 10.34 17.09 -18.33
N ASP A 605 10.00 16.78 -17.09
CA ASP A 605 8.65 16.83 -16.53
C ASP A 605 8.13 18.28 -16.43
N GLY A 606 9.03 19.23 -16.14
CA GLY A 606 8.73 20.66 -16.10
C GLY A 606 8.48 21.31 -17.46
N GLY A 607 8.55 20.57 -18.56
CA GLY A 607 8.29 21.10 -19.90
C GLY A 607 9.50 21.76 -20.57
N ALA A 608 10.67 21.82 -19.92
CA ALA A 608 11.84 22.54 -20.42
C ALA A 608 12.44 21.89 -21.67
N ARG A 609 13.09 22.73 -22.49
CA ARG A 609 13.96 22.33 -23.61
C ARG A 609 15.32 21.96 -23.04
N LEU A 610 15.84 20.78 -23.38
CA LEU A 610 17.16 20.35 -22.90
C LEU A 610 18.26 21.22 -23.48
N SER A 611 18.12 21.64 -24.74
CA SER A 611 19.08 22.51 -25.45
C SER A 611 19.27 23.90 -24.82
N GLU A 612 18.30 24.36 -24.02
CA GLU A 612 18.41 25.64 -23.29
C GLU A 612 19.14 25.51 -21.95
N HIS A 613 19.22 24.30 -21.40
CA HIS A 613 19.85 24.00 -20.10
C HIS A 613 21.22 23.35 -20.24
N PHE A 614 21.40 22.55 -21.29
CA PHE A 614 22.67 21.99 -21.69
C PHE A 614 23.19 22.82 -22.85
N ASP A 615 24.41 23.34 -22.76
CA ASP A 615 25.11 24.00 -23.88
C ASP A 615 25.57 22.97 -24.93
N ILE A 616 24.67 22.03 -25.27
CA ILE A 616 24.93 20.78 -25.98
C ILE A 616 23.68 20.42 -26.78
N ASP A 617 23.88 20.07 -28.06
CA ASP A 617 22.84 19.50 -28.90
C ASP A 617 22.43 18.11 -28.38
N PRO A 618 21.17 17.91 -27.93
CA PRO A 618 20.69 16.61 -27.45
C PRO A 618 20.84 15.48 -28.50
N ALA A 619 20.87 15.82 -29.79
CA ALA A 619 21.09 14.85 -30.87
C ALA A 619 22.50 14.23 -30.84
N ALA A 620 23.49 14.90 -30.25
CA ALA A 620 24.84 14.36 -30.06
C ALA A 620 24.87 13.23 -29.02
N LEU A 621 23.87 13.15 -28.15
CA LEU A 621 23.78 12.16 -27.07
C LEU A 621 22.99 10.92 -27.45
N LEU A 622 22.24 10.97 -28.55
CA LEU A 622 21.50 9.83 -29.09
C LEU A 622 22.47 8.74 -29.59
N PRO A 623 22.10 7.46 -29.48
CA PRO A 623 22.95 6.38 -29.96
C PRO A 623 23.08 6.41 -31.49
N ALA A 624 24.29 6.11 -31.98
CA ALA A 624 24.58 5.99 -33.41
C ALA A 624 24.10 4.63 -33.94
N THR A 625 22.80 4.36 -33.85
CA THR A 625 22.23 3.06 -34.23
C THR A 625 21.01 3.25 -35.13
N ASN A 626 21.25 3.66 -36.38
CA ASN A 626 20.52 3.24 -37.58
C ASN A 626 21.01 4.02 -38.83
N PRO A 627 20.99 3.44 -40.04
CA PRO A 627 21.23 4.18 -41.29
C PRO A 627 20.27 5.37 -41.47
N VAL A 628 19.09 5.31 -40.82
CA VAL A 628 18.08 6.37 -40.81
C VAL A 628 18.61 7.67 -40.21
N LEU A 629 19.45 7.61 -39.16
CA LEU A 629 20.10 8.79 -38.57
C LEU A 629 21.21 9.37 -39.47
N ALA A 630 21.87 8.54 -40.27
CA ALA A 630 22.88 9.00 -41.23
C ALA A 630 22.26 9.78 -42.40
N VAL A 631 21.06 9.37 -42.85
CA VAL A 631 20.27 10.12 -43.84
C VAL A 631 19.78 11.45 -43.26
N MET A 632 19.43 11.50 -41.97
CA MET A 632 18.93 12.72 -41.32
C MET A 632 20.04 13.75 -41.01
N ARG A 633 21.25 13.33 -40.64
CA ARG A 633 22.40 14.25 -40.50
C ARG A 633 22.78 14.95 -41.81
N GLY A 634 22.45 14.36 -42.96
CA GLY A 634 22.67 14.98 -44.27
C GLY A 634 21.69 16.11 -44.63
N TYR A 635 20.53 16.21 -43.96
CA TYR A 635 19.53 17.25 -44.24
C TYR A 635 19.79 18.57 -43.51
N GLN A 636 20.51 18.56 -42.38
CA GLN A 636 20.87 19.80 -41.67
C GLN A 636 22.03 20.57 -42.32
N THR A 637 22.77 19.97 -43.27
CA THR A 637 23.88 20.65 -43.98
C THR A 637 23.45 21.38 -45.26
N PHE A 638 22.15 21.42 -45.61
CA PHE A 638 21.64 22.12 -46.80
C PHE A 638 20.68 23.27 -46.47
N SER A 639 21.06 24.13 -45.53
CA SER A 639 20.44 25.45 -45.39
C SER A 639 21.47 26.52 -45.02
N GLY A 640 22.21 26.99 -46.02
CA GLY A 640 23.04 28.19 -45.89
C GLY A 640 24.13 28.30 -46.95
N SER A 641 23.91 29.20 -47.91
CA SER A 641 24.83 29.73 -48.93
C SER A 641 25.29 28.80 -50.06
N GLU A 642 24.62 28.89 -51.21
CA GLU A 642 25.16 29.49 -52.44
C GLU A 642 24.06 29.60 -53.52
N ALA A 643 23.90 30.83 -54.02
CA ALA A 643 23.21 31.30 -55.24
C ALA A 643 21.85 30.71 -55.67
#